data_AF-A0A375I6D2-F1
#
_entry.id   AF-A0A375I6D2-F1
#
_cell.length_a   1.000
_cell.length_b   1.000
_cell.length_c   1.000
_cell.angle_alpha   90.00
_cell.angle_beta   90.00
_cell.angle_gamma   90.00
#
_symmetry.space_group_name_H-M   'P 1'
#
loop_
_entity.id
_entity.type
_entity.pdbx_description
1 polymer ?
#
loop_
_entity_poly.entity_id
_entity_poly.type
_entity_poly.pdbx_seq_one_letter_code
_entity_poly.pdbx_strand_id
1 'polypeptide(L)'
;MTTIVLLGTAQPVAAAPPAGELAAVYATGGEGRFTDSIQWLQWGEYPLDPLPENNAVLGYGDEYGPAVRTVTNYRYLDDAQTLKLTTNCTLSGLVTDNEGEPNGDADPVSRAPLVASIPGKWAGDSLDNLYNIGGTGHWNDGGLSWHEPLRYPADYVNDNQMVIGLSNGFPDLGNEGAGYGSQMSFDMECSADLNGEDVPLAGLVLADAEASSAHHVSGYRDEWVQASTPQGDGTSWRVLDTYRDPDCPASAEAIVTDGGNTVRLMPTGDECVYQNGGRYSRPVGVGGPGTVLFMAGSTSARIAMQGRGYSAVALGLIIGTDFGDAPESYGRASSLFQPTWTGGQITGTTDAFGVGLADMGAANTRLGASIDSEADQKFSVGADGDDTSGFDDEDGVQLPDGGIRTEPGATHTQQVSCTGPGRVAGWVDWNRNGVFDEATEKSQEASCSSSGAATLSWTVPDDVVRSVSGETATTYMRVRITNDSGTMLATGNTLTGEVEDYAVNVRVPTLRLVKAVDGGQVGSDRLLAPESWTLDGSTGGQSVLSGQGSTDEKVVRTGRYTITETTTSDRAGAYELTGTECVTSEGETLATSATDDGATLAMSGSDRVTCTLTNTARPGGVEWDKTDAANGEPLGGTVWTLTGPSHPGGIDVEDCEADDAAACTGPDKDPAAGSFAVTGLKWGTYTVIEKSAPQGYELNEQQYTATVNDANLTAALPSPITNERKTAAVAWSKVAADGSPLGDSQWTLTPTDPAGEAVSVEDCAADDAAACTGPDKDPAVGSFRVEGLTWGVYELKEKSAPAGYILSRATHEVRIEAANAGTTIDLGSFTNDMHNPLVVPLTGGQSAQLFALIGGVLLVAGSVTAAARRYRRSTRGGDAA
;
A
#
# COMPACT_ATOMS: atom_id res chain seq x y z
N MET A 1 -20.92 3.19 -9.81
CA MET A 1 -20.41 4.51 -10.24
C MET A 1 -21.34 5.55 -9.65
N THR A 2 -20.99 6.05 -8.47
CA THR A 2 -21.72 7.12 -7.78
C THR A 2 -20.70 8.23 -7.65
N THR A 3 -20.83 9.25 -8.50
CA THR A 3 -19.95 10.42 -8.50
C THR A 3 -20.23 11.22 -7.23
N ILE A 4 -19.31 11.17 -6.28
CA ILE A 4 -19.27 12.08 -5.14
C ILE A 4 -18.75 13.41 -5.68
N VAL A 5 -19.62 14.43 -5.68
CA VAL A 5 -19.25 15.81 -5.91
C VAL A 5 -18.63 16.31 -4.61
N LEU A 6 -17.31 16.53 -4.60
CA LEU A 6 -16.66 17.30 -3.54
C LEU A 6 -17.19 18.74 -3.60
N LEU A 7 -17.86 19.17 -2.53
CA LEU A 7 -18.13 20.57 -2.29
C LEU A 7 -16.79 21.24 -2.00
N GLY A 8 -16.26 21.99 -2.97
CA GLY A 8 -15.12 22.86 -2.76
C GLY A 8 -15.44 23.87 -1.66
N THR A 9 -14.58 23.93 -0.65
CA THR A 9 -14.52 25.04 0.30
C THR A 9 -14.34 26.33 -0.51
N ALA A 10 -15.24 27.29 -0.31
CA ALA A 10 -15.12 28.60 -0.93
C ALA A 10 -13.76 29.21 -0.55
N GLN A 11 -12.94 29.51 -1.54
CA GLN A 11 -11.79 30.39 -1.35
C GLN A 11 -12.29 31.67 -0.66
N PRO A 12 -11.61 32.19 0.38
CA PRO A 12 -11.95 33.49 0.91
C PRO A 12 -11.91 34.49 -0.25
N VAL A 13 -13.00 35.23 -0.41
CA VAL A 13 -13.08 36.33 -1.38
C VAL A 13 -11.97 37.29 -1.00
N ALA A 14 -10.96 37.46 -1.86
CA ALA A 14 -9.90 38.44 -1.66
C ALA A 14 -10.53 39.77 -1.24
N ALA A 15 -10.09 40.33 -0.10
CA ALA A 15 -10.63 41.60 0.35
C ALA A 15 -10.45 42.64 -0.77
N ALA A 16 -11.42 43.53 -0.92
CA ALA A 16 -11.29 44.64 -1.86
C ALA A 16 -10.02 45.44 -1.53
N PRO A 17 -9.25 45.88 -2.54
CA PRO A 17 -8.02 46.63 -2.31
C PRO A 17 -8.30 47.85 -1.40
N PRO A 18 -7.39 48.17 -0.45
CA PRO A 18 -7.54 49.33 0.40
C PRO A 18 -7.70 50.60 -0.43
N ALA A 19 -8.72 51.40 -0.13
CA ALA A 19 -9.02 52.60 -0.91
C ALA A 19 -7.88 53.62 -0.83
N GLY A 20 -7.32 53.99 -1.99
CA GLY A 20 -6.25 54.97 -2.10
C GLY A 20 -4.83 54.41 -1.98
N GLU A 21 -4.68 53.09 -1.90
CA GLU A 21 -3.39 52.41 -1.90
C GLU A 21 -3.22 51.56 -3.17
N LEU A 22 -1.98 51.39 -3.62
CA LEU A 22 -1.64 50.62 -4.82
C LEU A 22 -0.96 49.31 -4.43
N ALA A 23 -1.20 48.23 -5.16
CA ALA A 23 -0.48 46.98 -4.90
C ALA A 23 1.01 47.17 -5.24
N ALA A 24 1.92 46.67 -4.40
CA ALA A 24 3.33 46.58 -4.75
C ALA A 24 3.52 45.68 -5.98
N VAL A 25 4.49 46.01 -6.83
CA VAL A 25 4.72 45.31 -8.11
C VAL A 25 6.15 44.82 -8.21
N TYR A 26 6.26 43.54 -8.56
CA TYR A 26 7.49 42.87 -8.95
C TYR A 26 7.36 42.46 -10.41
N ALA A 27 8.45 42.54 -11.17
CA ALA A 27 8.41 42.13 -12.56
C ALA A 27 8.23 40.59 -12.62
N THR A 28 7.44 40.11 -13.57
CA THR A 28 7.26 38.66 -13.82
C THR A 28 7.90 38.21 -15.13
N GLY A 29 8.50 39.15 -15.86
CA GLY A 29 9.26 38.91 -17.08
C GLY A 29 10.25 40.03 -17.36
N GLY A 30 11.03 39.84 -18.42
CA GLY A 30 12.16 40.70 -18.80
C GLY A 30 13.51 40.03 -18.53
N GLU A 31 14.59 40.70 -18.93
CA GLU A 31 15.97 40.21 -18.80
C GLU A 31 16.70 40.73 -17.55
N GLY A 32 16.02 41.50 -16.70
CA GLY A 32 16.57 42.07 -15.46
C GLY A 32 16.91 41.00 -14.43
N ARG A 33 17.97 41.21 -13.65
CA ARG A 33 18.48 40.21 -12.70
C ARG A 33 17.76 40.21 -11.34
N PHE A 34 16.93 41.21 -11.07
CA PHE A 34 16.30 41.42 -9.76
C PHE A 34 14.77 41.48 -9.84
N THR A 35 14.16 40.64 -10.68
CA THR A 35 12.70 40.59 -10.89
C THR A 35 11.93 40.39 -9.60
N ASP A 36 12.48 39.58 -8.69
CA ASP A 36 11.85 39.19 -7.42
C ASP A 36 12.36 40.01 -6.21
N SER A 37 13.35 40.87 -6.40
CA SER A 37 13.96 41.67 -5.31
C SER A 37 13.64 43.16 -5.39
N ILE A 38 13.45 43.72 -6.60
CA ILE A 38 13.07 45.12 -6.76
C ILE A 38 11.55 45.24 -6.69
N GLN A 39 11.08 45.87 -5.61
CA GLN A 39 9.72 46.36 -5.54
C GLN A 39 9.64 47.68 -6.32
N TRP A 40 9.03 47.65 -7.50
CA TRP A 40 8.76 48.87 -8.26
C TRP A 40 7.59 49.63 -7.65
N LEU A 41 7.73 50.95 -7.53
CA LEU A 41 6.69 51.80 -6.97
C LEU A 41 5.64 52.09 -8.03
N GLN A 42 4.39 51.71 -7.77
CA GLN A 42 3.28 52.12 -8.61
C GLN A 42 2.85 53.55 -8.28
N TRP A 43 2.46 54.28 -9.32
CA TRP A 43 2.01 55.67 -9.23
C TRP A 43 0.54 55.88 -9.63
N GLY A 44 -0.07 54.86 -10.21
CA GLY A 44 -1.49 54.82 -10.60
C GLY A 44 -1.97 53.38 -10.77
N GLU A 45 -3.28 53.21 -11.01
CA GLU A 45 -3.86 51.90 -11.32
C GLU A 45 -3.59 51.52 -12.79
N TYR A 46 -3.46 50.21 -13.06
CA TYR A 46 -3.50 49.67 -14.42
C TYR A 46 -4.92 49.19 -14.77
N PRO A 47 -5.47 49.53 -15.95
CA PRO A 47 -4.90 50.45 -16.94
C PRO A 47 -4.98 51.91 -16.49
N LEU A 48 -4.08 52.74 -17.02
CA LEU A 48 -4.12 54.21 -16.81
C LEU A 48 -5.48 54.80 -17.22
N ASP A 49 -5.88 55.90 -16.58
CA ASP A 49 -7.15 56.57 -16.89
C ASP A 49 -7.12 57.11 -18.33
N PRO A 50 -8.17 56.87 -19.14
CA PRO A 50 -8.25 57.37 -20.51
C PRO A 50 -8.27 58.91 -20.62
N LEU A 51 -8.56 59.63 -19.54
CA LEU A 51 -8.35 61.07 -19.42
C LEU A 51 -6.97 61.33 -18.84
N PRO A 52 -5.98 61.80 -19.65
CA PRO A 52 -4.59 61.92 -19.21
C PRO A 52 -4.40 62.77 -17.95
N GLU A 53 -5.24 63.80 -17.77
CA GLU A 53 -5.22 64.69 -16.60
C GLU A 53 -5.46 63.96 -15.27
N ASN A 54 -6.21 62.85 -15.27
CA ASN A 54 -6.47 62.05 -14.06
C ASN A 54 -5.24 61.23 -13.63
N ASN A 55 -4.26 61.05 -14.51
CA ASN A 55 -3.01 60.35 -14.21
C ASN A 55 -1.95 61.26 -13.58
N ALA A 56 -2.28 62.52 -13.27
CA ALA A 56 -1.39 63.43 -12.57
C ALA A 56 -1.09 62.92 -11.14
N VAL A 57 0.20 62.78 -10.84
CA VAL A 57 0.71 62.30 -9.55
C VAL A 57 0.95 63.47 -8.62
N LEU A 58 1.75 64.45 -9.05
CA LEU A 58 2.17 65.62 -8.28
C LEU A 58 2.00 66.88 -9.15
N GLY A 59 1.45 67.95 -8.55
CA GLY A 59 1.19 69.22 -9.21
C GLY A 59 1.60 70.42 -8.34
N TYR A 60 0.86 71.52 -8.43
CA TYR A 60 1.19 72.78 -7.75
C TYR A 60 0.15 73.21 -6.69
N GLY A 61 -0.79 72.32 -6.36
CA GLY A 61 -1.86 72.55 -5.38
C GLY A 61 -3.07 73.25 -6.00
N ASP A 62 -2.86 74.39 -6.64
CA ASP A 62 -3.89 75.12 -7.40
C ASP A 62 -4.09 74.60 -8.82
N GLU A 63 -3.12 73.84 -9.34
CA GLU A 63 -3.06 73.35 -10.71
C GLU A 63 -2.52 71.91 -10.74
N TYR A 64 -3.17 71.04 -11.51
CA TYR A 64 -2.82 69.62 -11.72
C TYR A 64 -2.76 68.72 -10.47
N GLY A 65 -3.36 69.15 -9.35
CA GLY A 65 -3.46 68.34 -8.14
C GLY A 65 -2.48 68.76 -7.04
N PRO A 66 -2.20 67.89 -6.04
CA PRO A 66 -1.53 68.28 -4.81
C PRO A 66 -0.04 68.65 -5.02
N ALA A 67 0.46 69.62 -4.27
CA ALA A 67 1.87 70.02 -4.26
C ALA A 67 2.78 69.11 -3.40
N VAL A 68 2.18 68.26 -2.58
CA VAL A 68 2.83 67.20 -1.80
C VAL A 68 1.88 66.00 -1.83
N ARG A 69 2.40 64.82 -2.19
CA ARG A 69 1.60 63.59 -2.22
C ARG A 69 2.40 62.43 -1.66
N THR A 70 1.82 61.73 -0.70
CA THR A 70 2.30 60.41 -0.28
C THR A 70 1.53 59.34 -1.04
N VAL A 71 2.26 58.44 -1.70
CA VAL A 71 1.72 57.26 -2.37
C VAL A 71 2.09 56.05 -1.54
N THR A 72 1.09 55.24 -1.21
CA THR A 72 1.25 54.01 -0.43
C THR A 72 1.13 52.82 -1.36
N ASN A 73 2.20 52.03 -1.44
CA ASN A 73 2.21 50.71 -2.08
C ASN A 73 2.11 49.62 -1.00
N TYR A 74 1.34 48.56 -1.21
CA TYR A 74 1.14 47.50 -0.23
C TYR A 74 1.30 46.10 -0.80
N ARG A 75 1.77 45.16 0.03
CA ARG A 75 1.59 43.71 -0.19
C ARG A 75 1.29 43.00 1.13
N TYR A 76 0.67 41.84 1.04
CA TYR A 76 0.43 40.98 2.19
C TYR A 76 1.44 39.84 2.19
N LEU A 77 2.02 39.56 3.36
CA LEU A 77 2.96 38.47 3.55
C LEU A 77 2.27 37.19 4.07
N ASP A 78 0.94 37.20 4.16
CA ASP A 78 0.09 36.11 4.61
C ASP A 78 -1.26 36.06 3.86
N ASP A 79 -1.88 34.88 3.80
CA ASP A 79 -3.17 34.69 3.11
C ASP A 79 -4.35 35.29 3.89
N ALA A 80 -4.21 35.38 5.21
CA ALA A 80 -5.22 35.99 6.07
C ALA A 80 -5.26 37.52 5.93
N GLN A 81 -4.33 38.11 5.16
CA GLN A 81 -4.19 39.55 4.94
C GLN A 81 -4.03 40.32 6.26
N THR A 82 -3.30 39.73 7.21
CA THR A 82 -3.02 40.33 8.53
C THR A 82 -1.61 40.90 8.63
N LEU A 83 -0.69 40.52 7.74
CA LEU A 83 0.70 40.97 7.68
C LEU A 83 0.89 41.89 6.48
N LYS A 84 0.44 43.13 6.62
CA LYS A 84 0.48 44.13 5.56
C LYS A 84 1.81 44.89 5.60
N LEU A 85 2.64 44.68 4.59
CA LEU A 85 3.81 45.50 4.33
C LEU A 85 3.38 46.71 3.51
N THR A 86 3.53 47.90 4.06
CA THR A 86 3.28 49.18 3.39
C THR A 86 4.58 49.90 3.12
N THR A 87 4.66 50.49 1.94
CA THR A 87 5.77 51.35 1.51
C THR A 87 5.19 52.70 1.14
N ASN A 88 5.59 53.73 1.86
CA ASN A 88 5.07 55.07 1.76
C ASN A 88 6.13 55.97 1.13
N CYS A 89 5.84 56.52 -0.04
CA CYS A 89 6.76 57.44 -0.72
C CYS A 89 6.10 58.80 -0.89
N THR A 90 6.69 59.82 -0.26
CA THR A 90 6.25 61.20 -0.30
C THR A 90 7.00 61.95 -1.38
N LEU A 91 6.25 62.46 -2.36
CA LEU A 91 6.74 63.34 -3.41
C LEU A 91 6.41 64.79 -3.07
N SER A 92 7.38 65.69 -3.25
CA SER A 92 7.21 67.12 -2.96
C SER A 92 8.18 67.98 -3.78
N GLY A 93 8.15 69.30 -3.59
CA GLY A 93 9.19 70.18 -4.13
C GLY A 93 9.28 70.21 -5.66
N LEU A 94 8.16 69.97 -6.36
CA LEU A 94 8.09 69.97 -7.81
C LEU A 94 8.47 71.32 -8.39
N VAL A 95 9.45 71.32 -9.28
CA VAL A 95 9.93 72.48 -10.04
C VAL A 95 9.94 72.08 -11.52
N THR A 96 9.31 72.90 -12.36
CA THR A 96 9.49 72.85 -13.82
C THR A 96 10.27 74.09 -14.22
N ASP A 97 11.40 73.88 -14.87
CA ASP A 97 12.20 74.99 -15.39
C ASP A 97 11.61 75.43 -16.73
N ASN A 98 11.47 76.75 -16.90
CA ASN A 98 10.82 77.37 -18.06
C ASN A 98 11.76 77.41 -19.27
N GLU A 99 12.18 76.23 -19.69
CA GLU A 99 13.19 76.02 -20.69
C GLU A 99 12.52 75.35 -21.88
N GLY A 100 12.09 76.16 -22.86
CA GLY A 100 11.59 75.64 -24.14
C GLY A 100 12.71 75.03 -24.98
N GLU A 101 12.34 74.40 -26.08
CA GLU A 101 13.29 73.80 -26.99
C GLU A 101 14.07 74.86 -27.80
N PRO A 102 15.41 74.78 -27.93
CA PRO A 102 16.18 75.78 -28.66
C PRO A 102 15.86 75.88 -30.17
N ASN A 103 15.23 74.84 -30.73
CA ASN A 103 14.77 74.75 -32.12
C ASN A 103 13.40 75.43 -32.36
N GLY A 104 12.67 75.79 -31.29
CA GLY A 104 11.33 76.38 -31.37
C GLY A 104 10.17 75.40 -31.57
N ASP A 105 10.41 74.09 -31.44
CA ASP A 105 9.40 73.02 -31.52
C ASP A 105 8.49 73.01 -30.27
N ALA A 106 8.91 73.66 -29.18
CA ALA A 106 8.16 73.78 -27.93
C ALA A 106 8.33 75.16 -27.29
N ASP A 107 7.21 75.80 -26.93
CA ASP A 107 7.22 77.02 -26.12
C ASP A 107 7.67 76.69 -24.68
N PRO A 108 8.34 77.63 -23.98
CA PRO A 108 8.69 77.45 -22.57
C PRO A 108 7.47 77.12 -21.72
N VAL A 109 7.52 76.00 -21.00
CA VAL A 109 6.45 75.53 -20.12
C VAL A 109 6.64 76.14 -18.73
N SER A 110 5.67 76.94 -18.27
CA SER A 110 5.77 77.58 -16.96
C SER A 110 5.49 76.65 -15.78
N ARG A 111 4.67 75.60 -15.99
CA ARG A 111 4.26 74.60 -14.99
C ARG A 111 3.85 73.31 -15.70
N ALA A 112 4.41 72.17 -15.29
CA ALA A 112 4.00 70.84 -15.75
C ALA A 112 3.85 69.89 -14.57
N PRO A 113 2.81 69.04 -14.53
CA PRO A 113 2.69 68.03 -13.48
C PRO A 113 3.64 66.86 -13.72
N LEU A 114 3.89 66.12 -12.64
CA LEU A 114 4.45 64.78 -12.72
C LEU A 114 3.30 63.78 -12.96
N VAL A 115 3.40 62.91 -13.96
CA VAL A 115 2.29 62.07 -14.42
C VAL A 115 2.69 60.61 -14.41
N ALA A 116 1.77 59.73 -14.01
CA ALA A 116 1.99 58.29 -14.02
C ALA A 116 2.05 57.77 -15.47
N SER A 117 3.02 56.92 -15.76
CA SER A 117 3.27 56.35 -17.09
C SER A 117 3.69 54.88 -16.99
N ILE A 118 3.60 54.18 -18.12
CA ILE A 118 4.00 52.78 -18.26
C ILE A 118 5.23 52.73 -19.18
N PRO A 119 6.38 52.23 -18.71
CA PRO A 119 7.56 52.04 -19.56
C PRO A 119 7.26 51.10 -20.74
N GLY A 120 7.92 51.29 -21.88
CA GLY A 120 7.66 50.49 -23.09
C GLY A 120 6.60 51.09 -24.00
N LYS A 121 6.08 52.28 -23.67
CA LYS A 121 5.01 52.94 -24.43
C LYS A 121 5.47 53.37 -25.80
N TRP A 122 6.72 53.78 -25.92
CA TRP A 122 7.33 54.21 -27.16
C TRP A 122 8.39 53.20 -27.58
N ALA A 123 8.57 53.03 -28.89
CA ALA A 123 9.60 52.14 -29.40
C ALA A 123 10.97 52.74 -29.06
N GLY A 124 11.81 51.98 -28.35
CA GLY A 124 13.11 52.47 -27.88
C GLY A 124 13.30 52.31 -26.39
N ASP A 125 12.22 52.35 -25.61
CA ASP A 125 12.25 52.16 -24.17
C ASP A 125 12.87 50.80 -23.83
N SER A 126 13.78 50.79 -22.85
CA SER A 126 14.50 49.57 -22.46
C SER A 126 14.08 49.01 -21.11
N LEU A 127 13.34 49.77 -20.31
CA LEU A 127 13.02 49.33 -18.95
C LEU A 127 12.03 48.16 -18.95
N ASP A 128 11.06 48.14 -19.85
CA ASP A 128 10.15 47.01 -20.06
C ASP A 128 10.90 45.76 -20.56
N ASN A 129 11.97 45.93 -21.34
CA ASN A 129 12.84 44.82 -21.75
C ASN A 129 13.56 44.17 -20.55
N LEU A 130 13.91 44.95 -19.53
CA LEU A 130 14.50 44.46 -18.28
C LEU A 130 13.45 43.98 -17.28
N TYR A 131 12.35 44.72 -17.12
CA TYR A 131 11.37 44.57 -16.06
C TYR A 131 9.96 44.84 -16.58
N ASN A 132 9.15 43.80 -16.76
CA ASN A 132 7.76 43.94 -17.17
C ASN A 132 6.81 42.96 -16.45
N ILE A 133 5.52 43.30 -16.54
CA ILE A 133 4.42 42.35 -16.39
C ILE A 133 3.66 42.37 -17.71
N GLY A 134 3.46 41.21 -18.34
CA GLY A 134 2.66 41.07 -19.57
C GLY A 134 3.49 40.98 -20.85
N GLY A 135 4.66 41.60 -20.89
CA GLY A 135 5.58 41.55 -22.03
C GLY A 135 6.28 42.88 -22.29
N THR A 136 7.22 42.85 -23.23
CA THR A 136 7.88 44.06 -23.77
C THR A 136 7.02 44.70 -24.85
N GLY A 137 7.34 45.94 -25.22
CA GLY A 137 6.77 46.56 -26.40
C GLY A 137 7.09 45.77 -27.68
N HIS A 138 6.12 45.71 -28.59
CA HIS A 138 6.22 44.94 -29.83
C HIS A 138 5.36 45.57 -30.95
N TRP A 139 5.50 45.09 -32.18
CA TRP A 139 4.68 45.52 -33.32
C TRP A 139 3.40 44.69 -33.42
N ASN A 140 2.32 45.23 -33.96
CA ASN A 140 1.01 44.58 -34.00
C ASN A 140 0.93 43.26 -34.78
N ASP A 141 2.00 42.87 -35.49
CA ASP A 141 2.18 41.56 -36.13
C ASP A 141 2.95 40.55 -35.24
N GLY A 142 3.32 40.94 -34.03
CA GLY A 142 4.07 40.15 -33.04
C GLY A 142 5.59 40.28 -33.15
N GLY A 143 6.13 41.04 -34.11
CA GLY A 143 7.57 41.25 -34.23
C GLY A 143 8.13 42.21 -33.18
N LEU A 144 9.41 42.08 -32.82
CA LEU A 144 10.13 43.03 -31.95
C LEU A 144 10.81 44.17 -32.73
N SER A 145 10.95 44.03 -34.05
CA SER A 145 11.64 45.01 -34.90
C SER A 145 10.73 45.53 -36.00
N TRP A 146 10.86 46.83 -36.29
CA TRP A 146 10.08 47.49 -37.33
C TRP A 146 10.45 46.97 -38.73
N HIS A 147 9.44 46.83 -39.59
CA HIS A 147 9.62 46.66 -41.03
C HIS A 147 8.45 47.28 -41.80
N GLU A 148 8.63 47.53 -43.10
CA GLU A 148 7.51 47.92 -43.96
C GLU A 148 6.48 46.77 -44.03
N PRO A 149 5.16 47.02 -43.94
CA PRO A 149 4.48 48.32 -44.02
C PRO A 149 4.07 48.95 -42.66
N LEU A 150 4.65 48.52 -41.53
CA LEU A 150 4.30 49.02 -40.20
C LEU A 150 4.52 50.54 -40.08
N ARG A 151 3.64 51.24 -39.35
CA ARG A 151 3.66 52.69 -39.15
C ARG A 151 3.77 53.00 -37.67
N TYR A 152 4.82 53.73 -37.30
CA TYR A 152 4.97 54.24 -35.96
C TYR A 152 4.25 55.59 -35.78
N PRO A 153 3.57 55.84 -34.65
CA PRO A 153 3.34 54.93 -33.51
C PRO A 153 2.12 54.00 -33.65
N ALA A 154 1.31 54.15 -34.70
CA ALA A 154 -0.01 53.50 -34.82
C ALA A 154 -0.02 51.96 -34.77
N ASP A 155 1.06 51.31 -35.19
CA ASP A 155 1.19 49.85 -35.25
C ASP A 155 2.07 49.27 -34.12
N TYR A 156 2.52 50.09 -33.17
CA TYR A 156 3.28 49.66 -31.99
C TYR A 156 2.35 49.39 -30.81
N VAL A 157 2.67 48.36 -30.02
CA VAL A 157 1.86 47.84 -28.91
C VAL A 157 2.74 47.77 -27.67
N ASN A 158 2.23 48.25 -26.54
CA ASN A 158 2.85 48.06 -25.24
C ASN A 158 2.01 47.08 -24.41
N ASP A 159 2.58 45.92 -24.10
CA ASP A 159 1.96 44.88 -23.28
C ASP A 159 2.28 45.04 -21.78
N ASN A 160 3.24 45.90 -21.43
CA ASN A 160 3.65 46.10 -20.06
C ASN A 160 2.49 46.68 -19.23
N GLN A 161 2.32 46.16 -18.03
CA GLN A 161 1.24 46.52 -17.12
C GLN A 161 1.73 47.30 -15.89
N MET A 162 3.03 47.55 -15.80
CA MET A 162 3.66 48.19 -14.65
C MET A 162 3.56 49.72 -14.75
N VAL A 163 2.68 50.34 -13.95
CA VAL A 163 2.51 51.82 -13.88
C VAL A 163 3.57 52.44 -12.96
N ILE A 164 4.83 52.27 -13.34
CA ILE A 164 6.00 52.56 -12.49
C ILE A 164 6.80 53.78 -12.94
N GLY A 165 6.46 54.36 -14.08
CA GLY A 165 7.10 55.55 -14.63
C GLY A 165 6.46 56.84 -14.12
N LEU A 166 7.28 57.85 -13.87
CA LEU A 166 6.86 59.24 -13.62
C LEU A 166 7.38 60.09 -14.76
N SER A 167 6.48 60.54 -15.64
CA SER A 167 6.81 61.36 -16.81
C SER A 167 6.75 62.84 -16.50
N ASN A 168 7.54 63.62 -17.23
CA ASN A 168 7.64 65.07 -17.10
C ASN A 168 6.44 65.86 -17.64
N GLY A 169 5.25 65.26 -17.71
CA GLY A 169 4.03 65.87 -18.25
C GLY A 169 3.07 64.84 -18.85
N PHE A 170 2.20 65.25 -19.79
CA PHE A 170 1.16 64.41 -20.39
C PHE A 170 1.54 63.84 -21.78
N PRO A 171 2.28 62.70 -21.87
CA PRO A 171 2.72 62.15 -23.15
C PRO A 171 1.57 61.79 -24.11
N ASP A 172 0.39 61.47 -23.59
CA ASP A 172 -0.80 61.15 -24.39
C ASP A 172 -1.39 62.32 -25.17
N LEU A 173 -1.03 63.55 -24.82
CA LEU A 173 -1.48 64.76 -25.52
C LEU A 173 -0.51 65.19 -26.63
N GLY A 174 0.57 64.41 -26.87
CA GLY A 174 1.60 64.73 -27.85
C GLY A 174 2.30 66.05 -27.56
N ASN A 175 2.80 66.73 -28.59
CA ASN A 175 3.59 67.96 -28.42
C ASN A 175 2.81 69.15 -27.83
N GLU A 176 1.47 69.09 -27.80
CA GLU A 176 0.62 70.14 -27.20
C GLU A 176 0.39 69.93 -25.69
N GLY A 177 0.80 68.78 -25.14
CA GLY A 177 0.65 68.49 -23.72
C GLY A 177 1.61 69.32 -22.85
N ALA A 178 1.15 69.72 -21.67
CA ALA A 178 2.03 70.34 -20.68
C ALA A 178 3.22 69.42 -20.37
N GLY A 179 4.42 70.00 -20.32
CA GLY A 179 5.65 69.30 -19.94
C GLY A 179 6.55 68.82 -21.09
N TYR A 180 6.08 68.90 -22.34
CA TYR A 180 6.90 68.58 -23.52
C TYR A 180 8.16 69.45 -23.57
N GLY A 181 9.33 68.83 -23.67
CA GLY A 181 10.65 69.49 -23.71
C GLY A 181 11.10 70.08 -22.37
N SER A 182 10.36 69.87 -21.29
CA SER A 182 10.62 70.54 -20.01
C SER A 182 11.67 69.81 -19.18
N GLN A 183 12.51 70.59 -18.50
CA GLN A 183 13.31 70.10 -17.37
C GLN A 183 12.46 70.19 -16.10
N MET A 184 12.48 69.12 -15.29
CA MET A 184 11.81 69.13 -14.01
C MET A 184 12.63 68.47 -12.91
N SER A 185 12.29 68.81 -11.67
CA SER A 185 12.81 68.13 -10.49
C SER A 185 11.80 68.07 -9.36
N PHE A 186 11.89 67.03 -8.53
CA PHE A 186 11.05 66.81 -7.37
C PHE A 186 11.82 66.06 -6.28
N ASP A 187 11.40 66.23 -5.03
CA ASP A 187 11.95 65.52 -3.88
C ASP A 187 11.12 64.27 -3.61
N MET A 188 11.80 63.18 -3.25
CA MET A 188 11.21 61.90 -2.88
C MET A 188 11.79 61.42 -1.56
N GLU A 189 10.92 60.95 -0.67
CA GLU A 189 11.28 60.33 0.61
C GLU A 189 10.41 59.11 0.85
N CYS A 190 11.02 57.94 1.07
CA CYS A 190 10.30 56.70 1.29
C CYS A 190 10.57 56.08 2.67
N SER A 191 9.55 55.42 3.20
CA SER A 191 9.63 54.54 4.35
C SER A 191 8.86 53.24 4.09
N ALA A 192 9.17 52.21 4.86
CA ALA A 192 8.39 50.98 4.88
C ALA A 192 8.00 50.64 6.31
N ASP A 193 6.83 50.04 6.48
CA ASP A 193 6.36 49.53 7.74
C ASP A 193 5.57 48.23 7.55
N LEU A 194 5.68 47.31 8.49
CA LEU A 194 4.89 46.09 8.55
C LEU A 194 3.91 46.23 9.71
N ASN A 195 2.62 46.37 9.40
CA ASN A 195 1.57 46.61 10.40
C ASN A 195 1.87 47.78 11.36
N GLY A 196 2.53 48.84 10.87
CA GLY A 196 2.91 50.01 11.67
C GLY A 196 4.25 49.90 12.40
N GLU A 197 5.00 48.80 12.25
CA GLU A 197 6.38 48.68 12.73
C GLU A 197 7.38 49.01 11.61
N ASP A 198 8.32 49.90 11.87
CA ASP A 198 9.29 50.38 10.87
C ASP A 198 10.13 49.24 10.29
N VAL A 199 10.17 49.15 8.95
CA VAL A 199 11.01 48.23 8.18
C VAL A 199 12.18 49.02 7.57
N PRO A 200 13.44 48.67 7.88
CA PRO A 200 14.59 49.29 7.24
C PRO A 200 14.59 49.09 5.72
N LEU A 201 14.95 50.13 4.98
CA LEU A 201 15.14 50.08 3.53
C LEU A 201 16.63 50.06 3.20
N ALA A 202 17.05 49.14 2.34
CA ALA A 202 18.43 49.04 1.90
C ALA A 202 18.86 50.22 1.01
N GLY A 203 17.90 50.88 0.36
CA GLY A 203 18.10 52.03 -0.51
C GLY A 203 16.97 52.15 -1.54
N LEU A 204 17.10 53.13 -2.42
CA LEU A 204 16.17 53.37 -3.54
C LEU A 204 16.77 52.94 -4.88
N VAL A 205 15.92 52.46 -5.78
CA VAL A 205 16.25 52.14 -7.17
C VAL A 205 15.81 53.28 -8.07
N LEU A 206 16.65 53.64 -9.03
CA LEU A 206 16.41 54.63 -10.07
C LEU A 206 16.63 53.99 -11.43
N ALA A 207 15.68 54.10 -12.35
CA ALA A 207 15.86 53.67 -13.72
C ALA A 207 15.38 54.73 -14.70
N ASP A 208 16.04 54.78 -15.85
CA ASP A 208 15.53 55.50 -17.00
C ASP A 208 14.33 54.73 -17.57
N ALA A 209 13.13 55.31 -17.46
CA ALA A 209 11.88 54.64 -17.84
C ALA A 209 11.46 54.92 -19.29
N GLU A 210 12.08 55.92 -19.91
CA GLU A 210 11.96 56.29 -21.31
C GLU A 210 13.38 56.40 -21.86
N ALA A 211 13.67 55.86 -23.04
CA ALA A 211 15.07 55.84 -23.50
C ALA A 211 15.62 57.25 -23.70
N SER A 212 16.67 57.63 -22.97
CA SER A 212 17.33 58.92 -23.13
C SER A 212 18.17 59.01 -24.42
N SER A 213 18.18 60.19 -25.05
CA SER A 213 18.89 60.51 -26.30
C SER A 213 19.85 61.70 -26.16
N ALA A 214 21.11 61.56 -26.64
CA ALA A 214 22.05 62.69 -26.75
C ALA A 214 22.26 63.09 -28.21
N HIS A 215 21.76 64.27 -28.58
CA HIS A 215 21.67 64.69 -29.98
C HIS A 215 22.78 65.68 -30.34
N HIS A 216 23.59 65.34 -31.35
CA HIS A 216 24.69 66.21 -31.81
C HIS A 216 24.28 67.32 -32.81
N VAL A 217 22.98 67.46 -33.10
CA VAL A 217 22.47 68.44 -34.09
C VAL A 217 22.15 69.77 -33.40
N SER A 218 22.56 70.89 -33.98
CA SER A 218 22.36 72.22 -33.36
C SER A 218 20.87 72.52 -33.16
N GLY A 219 20.46 72.75 -31.91
CA GLY A 219 19.13 73.27 -31.57
C GLY A 219 18.25 72.35 -30.72
N TYR A 220 18.67 71.13 -30.41
CA TYR A 220 17.96 70.25 -29.45
C TYR A 220 18.75 70.13 -28.15
N ARG A 221 18.05 69.89 -27.04
CA ARG A 221 18.65 69.51 -25.75
C ARG A 221 18.85 68.01 -25.67
N ASP A 222 19.82 67.59 -24.84
CA ASP A 222 20.02 66.19 -24.50
C ASP A 222 19.00 65.74 -23.45
N GLU A 223 18.53 64.51 -23.57
CA GLU A 223 17.66 63.86 -22.59
C GLU A 223 18.50 63.13 -21.54
N TRP A 224 18.07 63.24 -20.29
CA TRP A 224 18.76 62.59 -19.18
C TRP A 224 17.87 62.51 -17.95
N VAL A 225 18.17 61.52 -17.10
CA VAL A 225 17.66 61.40 -15.73
C VAL A 225 18.80 61.55 -14.72
N GLN A 226 18.50 62.10 -13.57
CA GLN A 226 19.45 62.40 -12.50
C GLN A 226 18.80 62.18 -11.14
N ALA A 227 19.59 61.71 -10.18
CA ALA A 227 19.22 61.73 -8.78
C ALA A 227 20.34 62.32 -7.93
N SER A 228 19.95 63.08 -6.91
CA SER A 228 20.81 63.71 -5.93
C SER A 228 20.39 63.31 -4.52
N THR A 229 21.23 62.56 -3.80
CA THR A 229 20.94 62.16 -2.42
C THR A 229 21.43 63.21 -1.41
N PRO A 230 20.89 63.23 -0.17
CA PRO A 230 21.34 64.15 0.87
C PRO A 230 22.85 64.05 1.13
N GLN A 231 23.51 65.21 1.22
CA GLN A 231 24.95 65.24 1.43
C GLN A 231 25.37 64.55 2.74
N GLY A 232 26.27 63.57 2.64
CA GLY A 232 26.86 62.91 3.80
C GLY A 232 26.03 61.76 4.37
N ASP A 233 25.00 61.29 3.67
CA ASP A 233 24.22 60.10 4.02
C ASP A 233 24.99 58.78 3.79
N GLY A 234 26.13 58.84 3.11
CA GLY A 234 26.96 57.68 2.83
C GLY A 234 26.46 56.82 1.68
N THR A 235 25.60 57.36 0.80
CA THR A 235 25.08 56.68 -0.40
C THR A 235 26.19 56.03 -1.21
N SER A 236 26.00 54.75 -1.56
CA SER A 236 26.82 54.07 -2.56
C SER A 236 26.00 53.80 -3.82
N TRP A 237 26.34 54.50 -4.90
CA TRP A 237 25.72 54.33 -6.21
C TRP A 237 26.21 53.05 -6.87
N ARG A 238 25.27 52.19 -7.27
CA ARG A 238 25.60 50.92 -7.92
C ARG A 238 24.80 50.70 -9.19
N VAL A 239 25.43 50.16 -10.22
CA VAL A 239 24.74 49.71 -11.44
C VAL A 239 24.14 48.34 -11.18
N LEU A 240 22.81 48.24 -11.19
CA LEU A 240 22.09 46.98 -11.10
C LEU A 240 22.04 46.31 -12.47
N ASP A 241 21.45 46.96 -13.45
CA ASP A 241 21.33 46.40 -14.80
C ASP A 241 21.53 47.48 -15.86
N THR A 242 21.92 47.04 -17.04
CA THR A 242 22.10 47.87 -18.22
C THR A 242 21.53 47.15 -19.42
N TYR A 243 20.86 47.88 -20.32
CA TYR A 243 20.28 47.29 -21.52
C TYR A 243 20.54 48.19 -22.73
N ARG A 244 20.92 47.57 -23.85
CA ARG A 244 20.91 48.21 -25.17
C ARG A 244 20.81 47.14 -26.25
N ASP A 245 20.22 47.51 -27.39
CA ASP A 245 20.29 46.71 -28.60
C ASP A 245 21.77 46.34 -28.91
N PRO A 246 22.09 45.07 -29.25
CA PRO A 246 23.47 44.63 -29.49
C PRO A 246 24.25 45.45 -30.52
N ASP A 247 23.56 45.98 -31.54
CA ASP A 247 24.17 46.79 -32.61
C ASP A 247 24.18 48.30 -32.27
N CYS A 248 23.78 48.66 -31.05
CA CYS A 248 23.74 50.04 -30.60
C CYS A 248 25.14 50.57 -30.24
N PRO A 249 25.63 51.62 -30.92
CA PRO A 249 26.91 52.24 -30.59
C PRO A 249 26.84 53.16 -29.37
N ALA A 250 25.64 53.54 -28.91
CA ALA A 250 25.44 54.41 -27.77
C ALA A 250 25.53 53.64 -26.43
N SER A 251 25.93 54.35 -25.39
CA SER A 251 25.99 53.91 -24.00
C SER A 251 25.39 54.97 -23.09
N ALA A 252 25.41 54.75 -21.77
CA ALA A 252 25.04 55.75 -20.77
C ALA A 252 26.26 56.12 -19.90
N GLU A 253 26.70 57.37 -19.96
CA GLU A 253 27.68 57.95 -19.05
C GLU A 253 27.02 58.34 -17.73
N ALA A 254 27.45 57.72 -16.64
CA ALA A 254 27.08 58.11 -15.28
C ALA A 254 27.97 59.28 -14.85
N ILE A 255 27.47 60.51 -15.00
CA ILE A 255 28.18 61.74 -14.62
C ILE A 255 28.01 61.97 -13.12
N VAL A 256 29.12 61.99 -12.38
CA VAL A 256 29.13 62.15 -10.93
C VAL A 256 29.49 63.58 -10.54
N THR A 257 28.61 64.25 -9.80
CA THR A 257 28.82 65.61 -9.28
C THR A 257 28.60 65.71 -7.77
N ASP A 258 28.73 66.92 -7.22
CA ASP A 258 28.41 67.25 -5.81
C ASP A 258 29.12 66.37 -4.79
N GLY A 259 30.37 66.03 -5.07
CA GLY A 259 31.21 65.21 -4.20
C GLY A 259 30.79 63.73 -4.14
N GLY A 260 30.06 63.23 -5.15
CA GLY A 260 29.63 61.84 -5.23
C GLY A 260 28.14 61.61 -4.92
N ASN A 261 27.42 62.65 -4.49
CA ASN A 261 26.00 62.52 -4.08
C ASN A 261 25.01 62.68 -5.24
N THR A 262 25.46 63.12 -6.41
CA THR A 262 24.62 63.28 -7.59
C THR A 262 25.14 62.41 -8.71
N VAL A 263 24.26 61.60 -9.30
CA VAL A 263 24.54 60.84 -10.52
C VAL A 263 23.50 61.19 -11.58
N ARG A 264 23.98 61.62 -12.74
CA ARG A 264 23.18 61.80 -13.96
C ARG A 264 23.52 60.69 -14.95
N LEU A 265 22.50 60.04 -15.48
CA LEU A 265 22.61 59.12 -16.61
C LEU A 265 22.49 59.94 -17.90
N MET A 266 23.62 60.13 -18.59
CA MET A 266 23.70 60.88 -19.84
C MET A 266 24.02 59.92 -20.99
N PRO A 267 23.14 59.76 -21.99
CA PRO A 267 23.46 58.94 -23.16
C PRO A 267 24.67 59.49 -23.93
N THR A 268 25.47 58.62 -24.55
CA THR A 268 26.64 59.04 -25.34
C THR A 268 26.31 59.38 -26.80
N GLY A 269 25.07 59.18 -27.22
CA GLY A 269 24.54 59.48 -28.55
C GLY A 269 23.01 59.28 -28.60
N ASP A 270 22.42 59.36 -29.79
CA ASP A 270 20.98 59.13 -29.98
C ASP A 270 20.54 57.75 -29.44
N GLU A 271 19.29 57.64 -28.99
CA GLU A 271 18.62 56.37 -28.64
C GLU A 271 18.92 55.27 -29.67
N CYS A 272 19.05 54.02 -29.19
CA CYS A 272 19.46 52.89 -30.01
C CYS A 272 18.54 52.68 -31.23
N VAL A 273 17.24 52.94 -31.09
CA VAL A 273 16.27 52.81 -32.19
C VAL A 273 16.41 53.86 -33.30
N TYR A 274 17.16 54.93 -33.06
CA TYR A 274 17.46 55.97 -34.07
C TYR A 274 18.87 55.83 -34.66
N GLN A 275 19.64 54.86 -34.18
CA GLN A 275 20.94 54.52 -34.75
C GLN A 275 20.76 53.67 -36.02
N ASN A 276 21.86 53.42 -36.74
CA ASN A 276 21.89 52.51 -37.89
C ASN A 276 20.86 52.81 -39.01
N GLY A 277 20.48 54.08 -39.17
CA GLY A 277 19.51 54.54 -40.17
C GLY A 277 18.05 54.56 -39.69
N GLY A 278 17.83 54.22 -38.42
CA GLY A 278 16.56 54.45 -37.71
C GLY A 278 16.22 55.93 -37.58
N ARG A 279 14.96 56.22 -37.29
CA ARG A 279 14.42 57.55 -36.98
C ARG A 279 13.03 57.39 -36.40
N TYR A 280 12.46 58.43 -35.79
CA TYR A 280 11.11 58.40 -35.21
C TYR A 280 10.06 57.68 -36.08
N SER A 281 9.91 58.03 -37.36
CA SER A 281 8.91 57.39 -38.23
C SER A 281 9.15 55.91 -38.59
N ARG A 282 10.36 55.40 -38.30
CA ARG A 282 10.89 54.07 -38.66
C ARG A 282 11.98 53.67 -37.66
N PRO A 283 11.63 53.40 -36.38
CA PRO A 283 12.60 53.01 -35.36
C PRO A 283 13.21 51.65 -35.73
N VAL A 284 14.53 51.49 -35.58
CA VAL A 284 15.26 50.27 -35.93
C VAL A 284 16.00 49.75 -34.71
N GLY A 285 15.50 48.67 -34.12
CA GLY A 285 16.06 48.04 -32.94
C GLY A 285 15.00 47.78 -31.88
N VAL A 286 15.43 47.28 -30.72
CA VAL A 286 14.55 46.88 -29.62
C VAL A 286 14.60 47.82 -28.40
N GLY A 287 15.68 48.60 -28.21
CA GLY A 287 15.71 49.68 -27.22
C GLY A 287 17.08 50.05 -26.63
N GLY A 288 17.07 51.05 -25.73
CA GLY A 288 18.21 51.55 -24.96
C GLY A 288 18.89 52.79 -25.55
N PRO A 289 20.04 53.24 -24.98
CA PRO A 289 20.74 52.63 -23.83
C PRO A 289 20.07 52.98 -22.50
N GLY A 290 19.67 51.96 -21.74
CA GLY A 290 19.07 52.11 -20.41
C GLY A 290 19.98 51.63 -19.29
N THR A 291 19.79 52.19 -18.09
CA THR A 291 20.54 51.82 -16.89
C THR A 291 19.64 51.89 -15.66
N VAL A 292 19.77 50.88 -14.79
CA VAL A 292 19.14 50.80 -13.47
C VAL A 292 20.20 50.98 -12.40
N LEU A 293 20.03 52.00 -11.55
CA LEU A 293 20.93 52.33 -10.45
C LEU A 293 20.29 52.02 -9.09
N PHE A 294 21.13 51.67 -8.13
CA PHE A 294 20.77 51.53 -6.73
C PHE A 294 21.51 52.57 -5.88
N MET A 295 20.73 53.39 -5.17
CA MET A 295 21.17 54.36 -4.16
C MET A 295 21.29 53.67 -2.81
N ALA A 296 22.27 52.77 -2.67
CA ALA A 296 22.43 51.97 -1.47
C ALA A 296 22.68 52.86 -0.24
N GLY A 297 21.85 52.71 0.79
CA GLY A 297 21.91 53.47 2.03
C GLY A 297 21.10 54.77 2.05
N SER A 298 20.42 55.15 0.97
CA SER A 298 19.58 56.36 0.92
C SER A 298 18.12 56.03 0.67
N THR A 299 17.23 56.60 1.47
CA THR A 299 15.76 56.46 1.35
C THR A 299 15.09 57.73 0.84
N SER A 300 15.90 58.72 0.42
CA SER A 300 15.42 59.98 -0.12
C SER A 300 16.35 60.52 -1.20
N ALA A 301 15.80 61.17 -2.20
CA ALA A 301 16.58 61.80 -3.25
C ALA A 301 15.79 62.95 -3.90
N ARG A 302 16.51 63.95 -4.42
CA ARG A 302 15.96 64.88 -5.41
C ARG A 302 16.17 64.28 -6.79
N ILE A 303 15.07 63.96 -7.45
CA ILE A 303 15.06 63.44 -8.81
C ILE A 303 14.95 64.62 -9.78
N ALA A 304 15.70 64.58 -10.87
CA ALA A 304 15.61 65.55 -11.94
C ALA A 304 15.66 64.85 -13.29
N MET A 305 14.94 65.37 -14.27
CA MET A 305 14.98 64.89 -15.65
C MET A 305 14.81 66.03 -16.63
N GLN A 306 15.43 65.91 -17.79
CA GLN A 306 15.28 66.82 -18.92
C GLN A 306 14.72 66.00 -20.08
N GLY A 307 13.53 66.37 -20.55
CA GLY A 307 12.98 65.86 -21.80
C GLY A 307 13.29 66.76 -22.98
N ARG A 308 13.43 66.16 -24.16
CA ARG A 308 13.35 66.83 -25.47
C ARG A 308 11.96 66.62 -26.07
N GLY A 309 11.30 65.53 -25.68
CA GLY A 309 9.85 65.38 -25.69
C GLY A 309 9.35 65.14 -24.27
N TYR A 310 8.88 63.92 -24.03
CA TYR A 310 8.67 63.46 -22.67
C TYR A 310 9.91 62.70 -22.21
N SER A 311 10.19 62.73 -20.92
CA SER A 311 11.13 61.82 -20.26
C SER A 311 10.45 61.26 -19.04
N ALA A 312 10.77 60.02 -18.71
CA ALA A 312 10.23 59.35 -17.55
C ALA A 312 11.32 58.67 -16.74
N VAL A 313 11.12 58.67 -15.43
CA VAL A 313 11.95 57.94 -14.48
C VAL A 313 11.11 56.86 -13.81
N ALA A 314 11.68 55.70 -13.58
CA ALA A 314 11.08 54.68 -12.74
C ALA A 314 11.86 54.57 -11.43
N LEU A 315 11.11 54.30 -10.38
CA LEU A 315 11.62 54.29 -9.01
C LEU A 315 11.18 53.01 -8.34
N GLY A 316 12.08 52.44 -7.55
CA GLY A 316 11.83 51.22 -6.80
C GLY A 316 12.56 51.24 -5.47
N LEU A 317 12.42 50.15 -4.74
CA LEU A 317 13.12 49.90 -3.49
C LEU A 317 13.42 48.40 -3.39
N ILE A 318 14.40 48.05 -2.57
CA ILE A 318 14.76 46.66 -2.30
C ILE A 318 14.44 46.36 -0.85
N ILE A 319 13.50 45.43 -0.65
CA ILE A 319 13.17 44.81 0.63
C ILE A 319 13.33 43.31 0.40
N GLY A 320 14.46 42.76 0.84
CA GLY A 320 14.68 41.32 0.81
C GLY A 320 13.60 40.64 1.63
N THR A 321 12.92 39.68 1.04
CA THR A 321 11.92 38.85 1.73
C THR A 321 12.17 37.44 1.29
N ASP A 322 12.58 36.63 2.25
CA ASP A 322 12.70 35.20 2.08
C ASP A 322 11.37 34.57 2.55
N PHE A 323 10.88 33.59 1.82
CA PHE A 323 9.68 32.81 2.12
C PHE A 323 10.01 31.32 2.08
N GLY A 324 9.72 30.58 3.16
CA GLY A 324 9.77 29.13 3.09
C GLY A 324 8.76 28.57 2.08
N ASP A 325 8.86 27.31 1.70
CA ASP A 325 8.18 26.79 0.53
C ASP A 325 7.43 25.45 0.77
N ALA A 326 7.34 25.01 2.03
CA ALA A 326 6.59 23.81 2.42
C ALA A 326 5.14 23.87 1.91
N PRO A 327 4.45 22.71 1.72
CA PRO A 327 3.10 22.71 1.14
C PRO A 327 2.13 23.68 1.80
N GLU A 328 1.19 24.21 1.02
CA GLU A 328 0.22 25.26 1.44
C GLU A 328 -0.47 24.97 2.79
N SER A 329 -0.70 23.69 3.15
CA SER A 329 -1.28 23.31 4.44
C SER A 329 -0.47 23.77 5.66
N TYR A 330 0.85 23.86 5.54
CA TYR A 330 1.76 24.30 6.61
C TYR A 330 1.75 25.81 6.83
N GLY A 331 1.04 26.54 5.96
CA GLY A 331 0.81 27.97 6.07
C GLY A 331 2.03 28.81 5.69
N ARG A 332 1.74 30.09 5.44
CA ARG A 332 2.74 31.04 4.98
C ARG A 332 3.73 31.44 6.05
N ALA A 333 4.99 31.57 5.68
CA ALA A 333 6.06 32.08 6.53
C ALA A 333 7.03 32.91 5.69
N SER A 334 7.48 34.01 6.26
CA SER A 334 8.43 34.92 5.62
C SER A 334 9.38 35.56 6.61
N SER A 335 10.53 35.98 6.13
CA SER A 335 11.48 36.81 6.85
C SER A 335 11.95 37.96 5.98
N LEU A 336 11.81 39.18 6.47
CA LEU A 336 12.47 40.33 5.87
C LEU A 336 13.96 40.28 6.18
N PHE A 337 14.78 40.73 5.24
CA PHE A 337 16.21 40.88 5.47
C PHE A 337 16.80 42.05 4.69
N GLN A 338 18.00 42.45 5.11
CA GLN A 338 18.76 43.51 4.45
C GLN A 338 19.94 42.88 3.72
N PRO A 339 19.91 42.82 2.38
CA PRO A 339 20.99 42.22 1.61
C PRO A 339 22.27 43.06 1.73
N THR A 340 23.40 42.38 1.57
CA THR A 340 24.69 43.04 1.37
C THR A 340 24.92 43.31 -0.12
N TRP A 341 25.83 44.23 -0.46
CA TRP A 341 26.06 44.59 -1.87
C TRP A 341 27.55 44.63 -2.20
N THR A 342 27.92 43.95 -3.27
CA THR A 342 29.27 43.97 -3.87
C THR A 342 29.20 44.32 -5.36
N GLY A 343 30.33 44.65 -6.00
CA GLY A 343 30.33 45.07 -7.41
C GLY A 343 29.55 46.37 -7.69
N GLY A 344 29.35 46.73 -8.96
CA GLY A 344 28.43 47.80 -9.36
C GLY A 344 28.87 49.24 -9.07
N GLN A 345 29.85 49.48 -8.21
CA GLN A 345 30.01 50.79 -7.58
C GLN A 345 30.54 51.88 -8.53
N ILE A 346 29.79 52.98 -8.62
CA ILE A 346 30.19 54.20 -9.30
C ILE A 346 30.98 55.06 -8.31
N THR A 347 32.26 55.29 -8.60
CA THR A 347 33.17 56.07 -7.72
C THR A 347 33.58 57.42 -8.32
N GLY A 348 33.18 57.69 -9.56
CA GLY A 348 33.42 58.91 -10.33
C GLY A 348 32.77 58.79 -11.70
N THR A 349 32.84 59.85 -12.52
CA THR A 349 32.25 59.85 -13.86
C THR A 349 32.79 58.69 -14.71
N THR A 350 31.89 57.87 -15.25
CA THR A 350 32.23 56.63 -15.98
C THR A 350 31.11 56.23 -16.93
N ASP A 351 31.44 55.41 -17.95
CA ASP A 351 30.43 54.68 -18.71
C ASP A 351 29.80 53.60 -17.83
N ALA A 352 28.48 53.66 -17.61
CA ALA A 352 27.74 52.75 -16.75
C ALA A 352 27.79 51.29 -17.24
N PHE A 353 27.85 51.08 -18.57
CA PHE A 353 28.01 49.75 -19.18
C PHE A 353 29.43 49.20 -19.01
N GLY A 354 30.40 50.06 -18.71
CA GLY A 354 31.78 49.69 -18.39
C GLY A 354 31.98 49.36 -16.90
N VAL A 355 30.99 49.64 -16.05
CA VAL A 355 31.00 49.26 -14.64
C VAL A 355 30.50 47.82 -14.54
N GLY A 356 31.27 46.94 -13.89
CA GLY A 356 30.78 45.60 -13.59
C GLY A 356 29.52 45.69 -12.71
N LEU A 357 28.50 44.86 -12.98
CA LEU A 357 27.21 44.96 -12.31
C LEU A 357 27.29 44.66 -10.80
N ALA A 358 26.30 45.13 -10.05
CA ALA A 358 26.19 44.88 -8.61
C ALA A 358 25.68 43.46 -8.35
N ASP A 359 26.21 42.82 -7.32
CA ASP A 359 25.72 41.54 -6.82
C ASP A 359 25.10 41.75 -5.45
N MET A 360 23.86 41.28 -5.32
CA MET A 360 23.14 41.20 -4.07
C MET A 360 23.64 39.98 -3.31
N GLY A 361 24.12 40.19 -2.10
CA GLY A 361 24.67 39.15 -1.23
C GLY A 361 23.79 38.89 -0.03
N ALA A 362 24.04 37.74 0.58
CA ALA A 362 23.30 37.24 1.73
C ALA A 362 23.27 38.22 2.93
N ALA A 363 22.19 38.12 3.71
CA ALA A 363 22.04 38.85 4.97
C ALA A 363 23.04 38.37 6.04
N ASN A 364 23.30 39.22 7.04
CA ASN A 364 24.18 38.83 8.15
C ASN A 364 23.55 37.80 9.08
N THR A 365 22.23 37.82 9.24
CA THR A 365 21.47 36.86 10.05
C THR A 365 20.71 35.96 9.12
N ARG A 366 21.12 34.69 9.05
CA ARG A 366 20.64 33.74 8.06
C ARG A 366 20.94 32.30 8.48
N LEU A 367 20.26 31.34 7.89
CA LEU A 367 20.60 29.93 7.96
C LEU A 367 21.68 29.63 6.91
N GLY A 368 22.43 28.57 7.16
CA GLY A 368 23.62 28.16 6.39
C GLY A 368 24.45 29.27 5.73
N ALA A 369 24.63 29.19 4.42
CA ALA A 369 25.52 30.02 3.62
C ALA A 369 24.79 30.99 2.68
N SER A 370 23.61 30.63 2.19
CA SER A 370 22.83 31.35 1.19
C SER A 370 21.55 31.94 1.81
N ILE A 371 20.87 32.80 1.06
CA ILE A 371 19.53 33.32 1.33
C ILE A 371 19.13 34.06 0.05
N ASP A 372 17.97 33.80 -0.49
CA ASP A 372 17.43 34.53 -1.64
C ASP A 372 16.21 35.38 -1.27
N SER A 373 15.60 35.99 -2.29
CA SER A 373 14.50 36.93 -2.06
C SER A 373 13.42 36.71 -3.11
N GLU A 374 12.19 36.57 -2.62
CA GLU A 374 11.02 36.29 -3.45
C GLU A 374 9.98 37.41 -3.31
N ALA A 375 9.26 37.63 -4.40
CA ALA A 375 8.09 38.49 -4.38
C ALA A 375 6.94 37.87 -3.58
N ASP A 376 6.85 36.53 -3.57
CA ASP A 376 5.77 35.74 -2.98
C ASP A 376 6.17 34.28 -2.72
N GLN A 377 5.54 33.65 -1.74
CA GLN A 377 5.78 32.26 -1.33
C GLN A 377 5.49 31.23 -2.42
N LYS A 378 6.41 30.28 -2.63
CA LYS A 378 6.34 29.26 -3.71
C LYS A 378 6.07 27.85 -3.17
N PHE A 379 4.87 27.59 -2.66
CA PHE A 379 4.53 26.26 -2.12
C PHE A 379 4.84 25.10 -3.07
N SER A 380 5.51 24.08 -2.56
CA SER A 380 5.90 22.88 -3.29
C SER A 380 5.61 21.60 -2.50
N VAL A 381 5.70 20.44 -3.15
CA VAL A 381 5.61 19.12 -2.47
C VAL A 381 6.99 18.65 -2.02
N GLY A 382 8.07 19.14 -2.65
CA GLY A 382 9.43 18.80 -2.28
C GLY A 382 9.98 19.61 -1.12
N ALA A 383 9.35 20.75 -0.79
CA ALA A 383 10.07 21.89 -0.22
C ALA A 383 11.28 22.23 -1.13
N ASP A 384 10.98 22.47 -2.42
CA ASP A 384 11.87 22.81 -3.54
C ASP A 384 11.25 23.84 -4.53
N GLY A 385 10.40 24.73 -4.07
CA GLY A 385 9.54 25.58 -4.91
C GLY A 385 10.22 26.85 -5.41
N ASP A 386 10.84 27.61 -4.53
CA ASP A 386 11.70 28.77 -4.76
C ASP A 386 13.04 28.39 -5.40
N ASP A 387 13.54 27.20 -5.07
CA ASP A 387 14.62 26.43 -5.71
C ASP A 387 14.60 26.47 -7.26
N THR A 388 13.40 26.49 -7.85
CA THR A 388 13.21 26.49 -9.31
C THR A 388 13.19 27.88 -9.94
N SER A 389 13.08 28.93 -9.12
CA SER A 389 13.11 30.35 -9.50
C SER A 389 14.38 31.09 -9.04
N GLY A 390 15.23 30.47 -8.21
CA GLY A 390 16.35 31.13 -7.54
C GLY A 390 17.54 30.20 -7.23
N PHE A 391 18.09 30.35 -6.02
CA PHE A 391 19.18 29.53 -5.49
C PHE A 391 18.62 28.63 -4.39
N ASP A 392 18.99 27.34 -4.38
CA ASP A 392 18.78 26.40 -3.25
C ASP A 392 19.41 27.00 -1.98
N ASP A 393 18.57 27.60 -1.13
CA ASP A 393 18.98 28.24 0.11
C ASP A 393 18.65 27.39 1.34
N GLU A 394 18.08 26.19 1.17
CA GLU A 394 17.93 25.11 2.15
C GLU A 394 19.28 24.45 2.55
N ASP A 395 20.27 25.27 2.86
CA ASP A 395 21.65 24.87 3.16
C ASP A 395 21.99 24.92 4.67
N GLY A 396 21.03 25.34 5.51
CA GLY A 396 21.11 25.38 6.95
C GLY A 396 21.04 24.02 7.63
N VAL A 397 20.37 23.02 7.06
CA VAL A 397 20.16 21.72 7.71
C VAL A 397 20.59 20.54 6.86
N GLN A 398 21.55 19.78 7.39
CA GLN A 398 21.86 18.46 6.85
C GLN A 398 21.02 17.37 7.53
N LEU A 399 20.06 16.82 6.79
CA LEU A 399 19.23 15.70 7.25
C LEU A 399 20.02 14.37 7.24
N PRO A 400 19.77 13.44 8.18
CA PRO A 400 20.41 12.14 8.18
C PRO A 400 20.03 11.26 6.98
N ASP A 401 20.99 10.49 6.46
CA ASP A 401 20.74 9.47 5.44
C ASP A 401 19.66 8.47 5.91
N GLY A 402 18.56 8.40 5.16
CA GLY A 402 17.42 7.53 5.48
C GLY A 402 16.40 8.10 6.48
N GLY A 403 16.58 9.35 6.92
CA GLY A 403 15.63 10.10 7.75
C GLY A 403 15.90 10.07 9.26
N ILE A 404 15.08 10.81 10.00
CA ILE A 404 15.09 10.87 11.45
C ILE A 404 14.57 9.53 12.00
N ARG A 405 15.41 8.82 12.76
CA ARG A 405 14.99 7.64 13.54
C ARG A 405 14.77 8.05 15.00
N THR A 406 13.54 7.90 15.48
CA THR A 406 13.12 8.33 16.82
C THR A 406 11.97 7.47 17.35
N GLU A 407 11.41 7.81 18.52
CA GLU A 407 10.25 7.14 19.10
C GLU A 407 9.43 8.09 20.00
N PRO A 408 8.16 7.77 20.32
CA PRO A 408 7.32 8.58 21.20
C PRO A 408 7.99 8.89 22.56
N GLY A 409 8.14 10.19 22.87
CA GLY A 409 8.74 10.70 24.10
C GLY A 409 10.27 10.77 24.09
N ALA A 410 10.94 10.36 23.00
CA ALA A 410 12.39 10.50 22.88
C ALA A 410 12.80 11.96 22.64
N THR A 411 14.03 12.28 23.01
CA THR A 411 14.65 13.56 22.66
C THR A 411 15.31 13.44 21.28
N HIS A 412 14.89 14.25 20.34
CA HIS A 412 15.56 14.42 19.05
C HIS A 412 16.37 15.71 19.05
N THR A 413 17.54 15.71 18.42
CA THR A 413 18.39 16.91 18.26
C THR A 413 18.88 17.02 16.83
N GLN A 414 18.83 18.24 16.30
CA GLN A 414 19.33 18.57 14.96
C GLN A 414 20.32 19.74 15.08
N GLN A 415 21.47 19.60 14.42
CA GLN A 415 22.39 20.71 14.26
C GLN A 415 21.97 21.52 13.03
N VAL A 416 21.95 22.83 13.19
CA VAL A 416 21.59 23.80 12.15
C VAL A 416 22.77 24.73 11.97
N SER A 417 23.22 24.89 10.73
CA SER A 417 24.21 25.88 10.33
C SER A 417 23.54 27.24 10.25
N CYS A 418 24.21 28.26 10.74
CA CYS A 418 23.64 29.61 10.75
C CYS A 418 24.75 30.66 10.80
N THR A 419 24.45 31.86 10.33
CA THR A 419 25.35 32.99 10.33
C THR A 419 24.72 34.18 11.06
N GLY A 420 25.56 34.92 11.80
CA GLY A 420 25.18 36.15 12.50
C GLY A 420 24.55 35.95 13.88
N PRO A 421 24.22 37.05 14.57
CA PRO A 421 23.36 36.97 15.73
C PRO A 421 21.96 36.51 15.29
N GLY A 422 21.29 35.74 16.12
CA GLY A 422 19.92 35.30 15.84
C GLY A 422 19.49 34.20 16.80
N ARG A 423 18.18 34.09 17.04
CA ARG A 423 17.56 32.91 17.65
C ARG A 423 17.08 32.02 16.52
N VAL A 424 17.28 30.72 16.67
CA VAL A 424 16.90 29.68 15.73
C VAL A 424 15.88 28.77 16.40
N ALA A 425 14.82 28.44 15.70
CA ALA A 425 13.87 27.41 16.10
C ALA A 425 13.47 26.57 14.88
N GLY A 426 13.01 25.35 15.13
CA GLY A 426 12.46 24.51 14.08
C GLY A 426 11.20 23.78 14.50
N TRP A 427 10.36 23.46 13.54
CA TRP A 427 9.12 22.72 13.70
C TRP A 427 9.21 21.46 12.85
N VAL A 428 8.81 20.31 13.40
CA VAL A 428 8.72 19.05 12.65
C VAL A 428 7.31 18.53 12.82
N ASP A 429 6.58 18.34 11.73
CA ASP A 429 5.23 17.76 11.78
C ASP A 429 5.33 16.26 12.07
N TRP A 430 5.37 15.92 13.36
CA TRP A 430 5.63 14.57 13.83
C TRP A 430 4.42 13.68 13.58
N ASN A 431 3.20 14.22 13.70
CA ASN A 431 1.96 13.47 13.56
C ASN A 431 1.40 13.47 12.12
N ARG A 432 2.04 14.20 11.21
CA ARG A 432 1.71 14.33 9.79
C ARG A 432 0.28 14.80 9.57
N ASN A 433 -0.14 15.82 10.32
CA ASN A 433 -1.47 16.40 10.18
C ASN A 433 -1.53 17.56 9.19
N GLY A 434 -0.37 17.99 8.66
CA GLY A 434 -0.26 19.07 7.67
C GLY A 434 -0.12 20.46 8.28
N VAL A 435 0.08 20.59 9.59
CA VAL A 435 0.19 21.86 10.33
C VAL A 435 1.28 21.73 11.39
N PHE A 436 2.10 22.78 11.56
CA PHE A 436 3.07 22.85 12.66
C PHE A 436 2.40 23.27 13.98
N ASP A 437 2.34 22.37 14.96
CA ASP A 437 1.80 22.67 16.31
C ASP A 437 2.87 23.32 17.21
N GLU A 438 2.63 24.57 17.60
CA GLU A 438 3.54 25.35 18.45
C GLU A 438 3.84 24.73 19.82
N ALA A 439 2.92 23.92 20.37
CA ALA A 439 3.05 23.33 21.69
C ALA A 439 3.82 22.01 21.69
N THR A 440 3.73 21.23 20.61
CA THR A 440 4.28 19.85 20.55
C THR A 440 5.38 19.67 19.52
N GLU A 441 5.47 20.54 18.52
CA GLU A 441 6.33 20.34 17.35
C GLU A 441 7.44 21.38 17.24
N LYS A 442 7.31 22.52 17.94
CA LYS A 442 8.35 23.53 18.05
C LYS A 442 9.53 23.04 18.91
N SER A 443 10.76 23.28 18.43
CA SER A 443 11.99 23.07 19.19
C SER A 443 12.12 24.08 20.32
N GLN A 444 13.04 23.81 21.26
CA GLN A 444 13.56 24.92 22.06
C GLN A 444 14.28 25.93 21.15
N GLU A 445 14.11 27.23 21.42
CA GLU A 445 14.86 28.28 20.72
C GLU A 445 16.33 28.22 21.14
N ALA A 446 17.24 28.21 20.17
CA ALA A 446 18.68 28.20 20.39
C ALA A 446 19.31 29.46 19.77
N SER A 447 20.36 30.02 20.37
CA SER A 447 21.08 31.13 19.74
C SER A 447 22.05 30.60 18.68
N CYS A 448 22.14 31.28 17.54
CA CYS A 448 23.22 31.05 16.59
C CYS A 448 24.55 31.40 17.26
N SER A 449 25.38 30.39 17.50
CA SER A 449 26.64 30.56 18.24
C SER A 449 27.71 31.22 17.38
N SER A 450 28.77 31.73 18.01
CA SER A 450 29.95 32.25 17.30
C SER A 450 30.68 31.20 16.44
N SER A 451 30.36 29.91 16.63
CA SER A 451 30.83 28.81 15.76
C SER A 451 30.01 28.63 14.48
N GLY A 452 28.96 29.44 14.25
CA GLY A 452 28.12 29.34 13.06
C GLY A 452 27.14 28.17 13.09
N ALA A 453 26.68 27.79 14.28
CA ALA A 453 25.73 26.69 14.44
C ALA A 453 24.81 26.87 15.66
N ALA A 454 23.62 26.30 15.57
CA ALA A 454 22.66 26.11 16.65
C ALA A 454 22.31 24.62 16.79
N THR A 455 21.96 24.19 18.00
CA THR A 455 21.45 22.82 18.23
C THR A 455 20.01 22.92 18.69
N LEU A 456 19.10 22.48 17.82
CA LEU A 456 17.68 22.40 18.10
C LEU A 456 17.39 21.08 18.80
N SER A 457 16.43 21.09 19.72
CA SER A 457 16.01 19.90 20.45
C SER A 457 14.50 19.87 20.64
N TRP A 458 13.92 18.69 20.38
CA TRP A 458 12.51 18.39 20.51
C TRP A 458 12.33 17.23 21.48
N THR A 459 11.20 17.24 22.19
CA THR A 459 10.63 16.01 22.75
C THR A 459 9.61 15.50 21.76
N VAL A 460 9.86 14.33 21.15
CA VAL A 460 8.97 13.77 20.13
C VAL A 460 7.61 13.45 20.77
N PRO A 461 6.50 13.92 20.21
CA PRO A 461 5.18 13.78 20.81
C PRO A 461 4.65 12.35 20.72
N ASP A 462 3.66 12.03 21.55
CA ASP A 462 3.12 10.67 21.67
C ASP A 462 2.29 10.22 20.45
N ASP A 463 1.82 11.17 19.66
CA ASP A 463 1.07 10.97 18.42
C ASP A 463 1.95 10.97 17.16
N VAL A 464 3.28 10.95 17.31
CA VAL A 464 4.21 10.80 16.18
C VAL A 464 3.81 9.61 15.31
N VAL A 465 3.87 9.82 13.99
CA VAL A 465 3.59 8.78 13.00
C VAL A 465 4.81 8.54 12.12
N ARG A 466 4.84 7.35 11.54
CA ARG A 466 5.84 7.02 10.52
C ARG A 466 5.52 7.75 9.21
N SER A 467 6.50 8.48 8.69
CA SER A 467 6.41 9.27 7.46
C SER A 467 7.64 9.04 6.61
N VAL A 468 7.55 8.16 5.61
CA VAL A 468 8.65 7.90 4.67
C VAL A 468 8.14 8.18 3.25
N SER A 469 8.80 9.12 2.58
CA SER A 469 8.54 9.48 1.19
C SER A 469 8.66 8.27 0.27
N GLY A 470 7.74 8.13 -0.68
CA GLY A 470 7.63 6.98 -1.58
C GLY A 470 7.04 5.70 -0.97
N GLU A 471 6.80 5.64 0.35
CA GLU A 471 6.16 4.50 1.01
C GLU A 471 4.77 4.84 1.58
N THR A 472 4.73 5.74 2.56
CA THR A 472 3.51 6.04 3.33
C THR A 472 3.06 7.47 3.14
N ALA A 473 3.97 8.43 3.31
CA ALA A 473 3.81 9.86 3.05
C ALA A 473 5.08 10.62 3.45
N THR A 474 5.23 11.84 2.96
CA THR A 474 6.25 12.81 3.38
C THR A 474 5.74 13.63 4.57
N THR A 475 6.63 14.05 5.46
CA THR A 475 6.37 15.14 6.42
C THR A 475 7.44 16.22 6.26
N TYR A 476 7.29 17.35 6.93
CA TYR A 476 8.14 18.52 6.71
C TYR A 476 8.73 19.05 8.01
N MET A 477 9.83 19.77 7.84
CA MET A 477 10.45 20.57 8.90
C MET A 477 10.63 21.98 8.41
N ARG A 478 10.23 22.96 9.23
CA ARG A 478 10.54 24.38 9.00
C ARG A 478 11.61 24.80 9.98
N VAL A 479 12.62 25.53 9.53
CA VAL A 479 13.62 26.16 10.40
C VAL A 479 13.62 27.65 10.15
N ARG A 480 13.68 28.43 11.24
CA ARG A 480 13.67 29.88 11.17
C ARG A 480 14.78 30.46 12.01
N ILE A 481 15.39 31.54 11.53
CA ILE A 481 16.29 32.39 12.31
C ILE A 481 15.75 33.81 12.36
N THR A 482 15.89 34.52 13.49
CA THR A 482 15.56 35.95 13.58
C THR A 482 16.29 36.68 14.70
N ASN A 483 16.49 37.99 14.56
CA ASN A 483 16.90 38.89 15.64
C ASN A 483 15.73 39.55 16.37
N ASP A 484 14.51 39.42 15.84
CA ASP A 484 13.31 40.05 16.36
C ASP A 484 13.11 39.71 17.84
N SER A 485 12.34 40.49 18.59
CA SER A 485 11.98 40.15 19.97
C SER A 485 10.62 39.45 20.02
N GLY A 486 10.41 38.59 21.02
CA GLY A 486 9.13 37.89 21.19
C GLY A 486 9.19 36.42 20.77
N THR A 487 8.01 35.80 20.73
CA THR A 487 7.84 34.37 20.43
C THR A 487 7.92 34.15 18.92
N MET A 488 8.86 33.31 18.50
CA MET A 488 8.94 32.87 17.10
C MET A 488 7.82 31.85 16.80
N LEU A 489 7.18 31.95 15.65
CA LEU A 489 6.09 31.07 15.21
C LEU A 489 6.44 30.40 13.88
N ALA A 490 5.83 29.25 13.60
CA ALA A 490 6.03 28.52 12.35
C ALA A 490 5.49 29.28 11.14
N THR A 491 4.45 30.09 11.33
CA THR A 491 3.79 30.89 10.30
C THR A 491 3.85 32.37 10.61
N GLY A 492 3.67 33.19 9.58
CA GLY A 492 3.76 34.64 9.64
C GLY A 492 5.18 35.18 9.40
N ASN A 493 5.34 36.49 9.59
CA ASN A 493 6.54 37.22 9.19
C ASN A 493 7.45 37.57 10.37
N THR A 494 8.76 37.54 10.12
CA THR A 494 9.81 38.17 10.95
C THR A 494 10.44 39.35 10.20
N LEU A 495 10.83 40.41 10.90
CA LEU A 495 11.49 41.60 10.34
C LEU A 495 12.96 41.37 10.01
N THR A 496 13.53 40.28 10.52
CA THR A 496 14.91 39.88 10.29
C THR A 496 15.03 38.36 10.17
N GLY A 497 15.97 37.92 9.34
CA GLY A 497 16.42 36.53 9.30
C GLY A 497 15.90 35.78 8.10
N GLU A 498 15.53 34.51 8.30
CA GLU A 498 15.25 33.56 7.22
C GLU A 498 14.30 32.42 7.65
N VAL A 499 13.70 31.74 6.69
CA VAL A 499 12.80 30.59 6.76
C VAL A 499 13.21 29.54 5.72
N GLU A 500 13.76 28.42 6.16
CA GLU A 500 14.01 27.25 5.30
C GLU A 500 12.98 26.15 5.59
N ASP A 501 12.54 25.44 4.57
CA ASP A 501 11.65 24.29 4.67
C ASP A 501 12.31 23.02 4.12
N TYR A 502 11.96 21.86 4.68
CA TYR A 502 12.62 20.60 4.34
C TYR A 502 11.62 19.46 4.29
N ALA A 503 11.62 18.67 3.21
CA ALA A 503 10.99 17.36 3.22
C ALA A 503 11.78 16.37 4.10
N VAL A 504 11.13 15.81 5.13
CA VAL A 504 11.75 14.94 6.12
C VAL A 504 11.13 13.55 6.13
N ASN A 505 11.98 12.54 6.21
CA ASN A 505 11.58 11.17 6.52
C ASN A 505 11.67 10.93 8.03
N VAL A 506 10.59 10.46 8.65
CA VAL A 506 10.50 10.09 10.07
C VAL A 506 10.20 8.59 10.19
N ARG A 507 11.12 7.86 10.82
CA ARG A 507 11.00 6.44 11.13
C ARG A 507 10.85 6.26 12.63
N VAL A 508 9.76 5.61 13.02
CA VAL A 508 9.46 5.24 14.40
C VAL A 508 9.21 3.74 14.50
N PRO A 509 9.40 3.10 15.66
CA PRO A 509 9.12 1.69 15.82
C PRO A 509 7.63 1.45 15.67
N THR A 510 7.27 0.53 14.78
CA THR A 510 5.88 0.10 14.63
C THR A 510 5.76 -1.39 14.79
N LEU A 511 4.64 -1.84 15.36
CA LEU A 511 4.32 -3.23 15.60
C LEU A 511 3.00 -3.58 14.91
N ARG A 512 3.00 -4.71 14.20
CA ARG A 512 1.82 -5.33 13.63
C ARG A 512 1.81 -6.81 13.98
N LEU A 513 0.65 -7.33 14.41
CA LEU A 513 0.47 -8.76 14.65
C LEU A 513 -0.36 -9.37 13.51
N VAL A 514 0.00 -10.58 13.12
CA VAL A 514 -0.68 -11.36 12.08
C VAL A 514 -0.83 -12.80 12.56
N LYS A 515 -2.02 -13.36 12.34
CA LYS A 515 -2.31 -14.76 12.62
C LYS A 515 -2.12 -15.56 11.33
N ALA A 516 -1.30 -16.58 11.40
CA ALA A 516 -1.22 -17.64 10.40
C ALA A 516 -1.83 -18.92 10.96
N VAL A 517 -2.51 -19.67 10.10
CA VAL A 517 -3.08 -20.98 10.41
C VAL A 517 -2.53 -21.95 9.39
N ASP A 518 -1.67 -22.84 9.85
CA ASP A 518 -1.07 -23.90 9.04
C ASP A 518 -2.03 -25.10 8.98
N GLY A 519 -2.54 -25.33 7.78
CA GLY A 519 -3.43 -26.43 7.45
C GLY A 519 -2.76 -27.68 6.93
N GLY A 520 -1.45 -27.89 7.15
CA GLY A 520 -0.74 -29.08 6.67
C GLY A 520 -1.40 -30.41 7.05
N GLN A 521 -2.11 -30.45 8.19
CA GLN A 521 -2.87 -31.60 8.68
C GLN A 521 -4.35 -31.62 8.25
N VAL A 522 -4.84 -30.58 7.57
CA VAL A 522 -6.23 -30.51 7.13
C VAL A 522 -6.33 -31.04 5.71
N GLY A 523 -7.02 -32.17 5.54
CA GLY A 523 -7.30 -32.74 4.23
C GLY A 523 -8.50 -32.04 3.58
N SER A 524 -9.68 -32.66 3.66
CA SER A 524 -10.89 -32.17 2.99
C SER A 524 -11.77 -31.24 3.84
N ASP A 525 -11.37 -30.93 5.06
CA ASP A 525 -12.15 -30.07 5.98
C ASP A 525 -11.76 -28.59 5.88
N ARG A 526 -12.52 -27.72 6.54
CA ARG A 526 -12.31 -26.27 6.59
C ARG A 526 -11.46 -25.87 7.79
N LEU A 527 -10.31 -25.27 7.49
CA LEU A 527 -9.47 -24.57 8.46
C LEU A 527 -10.24 -23.52 9.23
N LEU A 528 -9.91 -23.37 10.52
CA LEU A 528 -10.32 -22.22 11.30
C LEU A 528 -9.71 -20.97 10.65
N ALA A 529 -10.54 -19.95 10.45
CA ALA A 529 -10.07 -18.72 9.83
C ALA A 529 -9.19 -17.95 10.83
N PRO A 530 -8.11 -17.27 10.39
CA PRO A 530 -7.24 -16.47 11.27
C PRO A 530 -8.01 -15.51 12.20
N GLU A 531 -9.14 -14.97 11.74
CA GLU A 531 -10.02 -14.06 12.47
C GLU A 531 -10.72 -14.70 13.68
N SER A 532 -10.62 -16.03 13.82
CA SER A 532 -11.09 -16.77 14.99
C SER A 532 -10.19 -16.57 16.20
N TRP A 533 -9.00 -15.99 16.02
CA TRP A 533 -8.07 -15.63 17.08
C TRP A 533 -8.00 -14.11 17.24
N THR A 534 -8.06 -13.68 18.49
CA THR A 534 -7.75 -12.32 18.90
C THR A 534 -6.27 -12.27 19.30
N LEU A 535 -5.51 -11.44 18.60
CA LEU A 535 -4.11 -11.16 18.91
C LEU A 535 -4.06 -9.95 19.86
N ASP A 536 -3.12 -9.98 20.80
CA ASP A 536 -2.84 -8.87 21.70
C ASP A 536 -1.33 -8.66 21.82
N GLY A 537 -0.91 -7.41 21.78
CA GLY A 537 0.43 -7.01 22.20
C GLY A 537 0.32 -6.09 23.39
N SER A 538 0.99 -6.45 24.48
CA SER A 538 0.95 -5.71 25.74
C SER A 538 2.35 -5.37 26.25
N THR A 539 2.45 -4.29 27.02
CA THR A 539 3.67 -3.95 27.77
C THR A 539 3.28 -3.51 29.18
N GLY A 540 4.04 -3.96 30.19
CA GLY A 540 3.69 -3.71 31.61
C GLY A 540 2.31 -4.25 32.02
N GLY A 541 1.75 -5.22 31.28
CA GLY A 541 0.40 -5.74 31.51
C GLY A 541 -0.73 -4.89 30.91
N GLN A 542 -0.42 -3.84 30.16
CA GLN A 542 -1.39 -3.02 29.43
C GLN A 542 -1.35 -3.35 27.94
N SER A 543 -2.50 -3.64 27.35
CA SER A 543 -2.64 -3.82 25.90
C SER A 543 -2.33 -2.50 25.19
N VAL A 544 -1.48 -2.57 24.16
CA VAL A 544 -1.12 -1.42 23.30
C VAL A 544 -1.68 -1.57 21.88
N LEU A 545 -1.93 -2.80 21.44
CA LEU A 545 -2.62 -3.13 20.19
C LEU A 545 -3.34 -4.48 20.32
N SER A 546 -4.52 -4.60 19.71
CA SER A 546 -5.27 -5.85 19.64
C SER A 546 -6.14 -5.89 18.38
N GLY A 547 -6.40 -7.08 17.87
CA GLY A 547 -7.16 -7.28 16.63
C GLY A 547 -7.46 -8.75 16.35
N GLN A 548 -8.49 -9.01 15.56
CA GLN A 548 -8.88 -10.37 15.16
C GLN A 548 -8.17 -10.77 13.87
N GLY A 549 -7.40 -11.86 13.90
CA GLY A 549 -6.60 -12.35 12.78
C GLY A 549 -5.40 -11.47 12.39
N SER A 550 -5.52 -10.15 12.53
CA SER A 550 -4.42 -9.20 12.39
C SER A 550 -4.74 -7.92 13.15
N THR A 551 -3.72 -7.13 13.45
CA THR A 551 -3.86 -5.75 13.92
C THR A 551 -3.53 -4.78 12.79
N ASP A 552 -3.99 -3.53 12.93
CA ASP A 552 -3.38 -2.42 12.22
C ASP A 552 -1.92 -2.24 12.69
N GLU A 553 -1.10 -1.62 11.85
CA GLU A 553 0.26 -1.22 12.23
C GLU A 553 0.17 -0.08 13.25
N LYS A 554 0.80 -0.25 14.41
CA LYS A 554 0.72 0.72 15.52
C LYS A 554 2.11 1.21 15.90
N VAL A 555 2.28 2.53 16.06
CA VAL A 555 3.49 3.12 16.62
C VAL A 555 3.63 2.72 18.09
N VAL A 556 4.82 2.29 18.45
CA VAL A 556 5.18 1.77 19.78
C VAL A 556 6.54 2.32 20.21
N ARG A 557 6.90 2.10 21.49
CA ARG A 557 8.20 2.50 22.04
C ARG A 557 9.15 1.32 22.07
N THR A 558 10.44 1.58 22.15
CA THR A 558 11.46 0.59 22.51
C THR A 558 11.13 -0.03 23.86
N GLY A 559 11.26 -1.34 23.97
CA GLY A 559 10.92 -2.05 25.19
C GLY A 559 10.55 -3.51 24.95
N ARG A 560 10.07 -4.15 26.02
CA ARG A 560 9.60 -5.54 25.98
C ARG A 560 8.09 -5.57 25.80
N TYR A 561 7.65 -6.39 24.84
CA TYR A 561 6.25 -6.68 24.56
C TYR A 561 5.96 -8.15 24.84
N THR A 562 4.80 -8.41 25.40
CA THR A 562 4.21 -9.75 25.46
C THR A 562 3.15 -9.80 24.38
N ILE A 563 3.31 -10.74 23.45
CA ILE A 563 2.41 -10.96 22.33
C ILE A 563 1.68 -12.26 22.62
N THR A 564 0.35 -12.22 22.59
CA THR A 564 -0.47 -13.41 22.86
C THR A 564 -1.54 -13.57 21.79
N GLU A 565 -2.05 -14.79 21.71
CA GLU A 565 -3.30 -15.07 21.02
C GLU A 565 -4.31 -15.67 21.99
N THR A 566 -5.58 -15.36 21.76
CA THR A 566 -6.71 -15.97 22.46
C THR A 566 -7.80 -16.30 21.47
N THR A 567 -8.64 -17.28 21.78
CA THR A 567 -9.78 -17.62 20.95
C THR A 567 -10.92 -18.10 21.83
N THR A 568 -12.15 -17.79 21.42
CA THR A 568 -13.37 -18.28 22.04
C THR A 568 -13.97 -19.45 21.27
N SER A 569 -13.34 -19.89 20.18
CA SER A 569 -13.81 -21.04 19.42
C SER A 569 -13.56 -22.32 20.21
N ASP A 570 -14.61 -23.11 20.37
CA ASP A 570 -14.56 -24.49 20.87
C ASP A 570 -13.66 -25.42 20.05
N ARG A 571 -13.45 -25.10 18.76
CA ARG A 571 -12.56 -25.82 17.84
C ARG A 571 -11.06 -25.56 18.09
N ALA A 572 -10.71 -24.66 19.01
CA ALA A 572 -9.31 -24.26 19.28
C ALA A 572 -8.43 -25.40 19.78
N GLY A 573 -9.01 -26.37 20.51
CA GLY A 573 -8.29 -27.54 21.01
C GLY A 573 -7.65 -28.40 19.91
N ALA A 574 -8.12 -28.24 18.66
CA ALA A 574 -7.57 -28.92 17.50
C ALA A 574 -6.33 -28.25 16.90
N TYR A 575 -5.88 -27.14 17.45
CA TYR A 575 -4.71 -26.38 16.99
C TYR A 575 -3.68 -26.22 18.10
N GLU A 576 -2.43 -25.98 17.71
CA GLU A 576 -1.32 -25.68 18.61
C GLU A 576 -0.52 -24.52 18.05
N LEU A 577 -0.12 -23.57 18.91
CA LEU A 577 0.80 -22.49 18.54
C LEU A 577 2.20 -23.07 18.35
N THR A 578 2.66 -23.14 17.11
CA THR A 578 3.93 -23.79 16.74
C THR A 578 5.06 -22.81 16.46
N GLY A 579 4.74 -21.52 16.25
CA GLY A 579 5.77 -20.52 16.00
C GLY A 579 5.28 -19.08 16.14
N THR A 580 6.19 -18.21 16.59
CA THR A 580 6.03 -16.75 16.52
C THR A 580 7.29 -16.15 15.92
N GLU A 581 7.16 -15.56 14.73
CA GLU A 581 8.25 -14.94 14.01
C GLU A 581 8.00 -13.45 13.85
N CYS A 582 8.94 -12.61 14.30
CA CYS A 582 8.88 -11.17 14.15
C CYS A 582 9.95 -10.69 13.18
N VAL A 583 9.56 -10.06 12.09
CA VAL A 583 10.47 -9.59 11.04
C VAL A 583 10.32 -8.08 10.82
N THR A 584 11.44 -7.42 10.56
CA THR A 584 11.46 -6.02 10.13
C THR A 584 11.16 -5.92 8.63
N SER A 585 10.83 -4.72 8.17
CA SER A 585 10.70 -4.43 6.73
C SER A 585 11.98 -4.67 5.92
N GLU A 586 13.15 -4.63 6.57
CA GLU A 586 14.46 -4.90 5.98
C GLU A 586 14.81 -6.41 5.96
N GLY A 587 13.90 -7.27 6.46
CA GLY A 587 14.06 -8.73 6.48
C GLY A 587 14.86 -9.27 7.67
N GLU A 588 15.14 -8.44 8.68
CA GLU A 588 15.79 -8.87 9.92
C GLU A 588 14.78 -9.60 10.81
N THR A 589 15.10 -10.83 11.22
CA THR A 589 14.30 -11.57 12.21
C THR A 589 14.72 -11.14 13.62
N LEU A 590 13.76 -10.64 14.39
CA LEU A 590 13.95 -10.24 15.79
C LEU A 590 13.82 -11.45 16.72
N ALA A 591 14.60 -11.44 17.81
CA ALA A 591 14.57 -12.49 18.81
C ALA A 591 13.25 -12.48 19.59
N THR A 592 12.56 -13.62 19.61
CA THR A 592 11.37 -13.88 20.42
C THR A 592 11.66 -14.96 21.47
N SER A 593 10.90 -14.97 22.56
CA SER A 593 10.94 -16.07 23.55
C SER A 593 9.53 -16.57 23.79
N ALA A 594 9.30 -17.84 23.43
CA ALA A 594 7.97 -18.46 23.49
C ALA A 594 7.38 -18.49 24.91
N THR A 595 6.06 -18.39 24.97
CA THR A 595 5.21 -18.57 26.15
C THR A 595 4.05 -19.48 25.79
N ASP A 596 3.30 -19.99 26.77
CA ASP A 596 2.21 -20.95 26.53
C ASP A 596 1.20 -20.48 25.46
N ASP A 597 0.82 -19.19 25.49
CA ASP A 597 -0.17 -18.60 24.58
C ASP A 597 0.43 -17.57 23.61
N GLY A 598 1.75 -17.58 23.36
CA GLY A 598 2.38 -16.53 22.54
C GLY A 598 3.91 -16.45 22.63
N ALA A 599 4.43 -15.23 22.66
CA ALA A 599 5.85 -14.96 22.85
C ALA A 599 6.11 -13.59 23.48
N THR A 600 7.32 -13.41 24.02
CA THR A 600 7.85 -12.07 24.34
C THR A 600 8.78 -11.59 23.24
N LEU A 601 8.71 -10.29 22.92
CA LEU A 601 9.52 -9.60 21.92
C LEU A 601 10.27 -8.45 22.61
N ALA A 602 11.57 -8.31 22.31
CA ALA A 602 12.33 -7.11 22.64
C ALA A 602 12.39 -6.20 21.41
N MET A 603 11.74 -5.05 21.46
CA MET A 603 11.84 -4.02 20.43
C MET A 603 13.00 -3.09 20.75
N SER A 604 13.88 -2.88 19.78
CA SER A 604 15.10 -2.08 19.88
C SER A 604 15.12 -0.90 18.90
N GLY A 605 13.98 -0.26 18.67
CA GLY A 605 13.89 0.88 17.75
C GLY A 605 13.65 0.50 16.27
N SER A 606 13.40 -0.79 15.97
CA SER A 606 13.29 -1.28 14.59
C SER A 606 12.06 -0.73 13.85
N ASP A 607 12.27 -0.31 12.61
CA ASP A 607 11.21 0.21 11.72
C ASP A 607 10.36 -0.95 11.15
N ARG A 608 9.03 -0.86 11.33
CA ARG A 608 8.03 -1.82 10.81
C ARG A 608 8.28 -3.27 11.16
N VAL A 609 7.95 -3.64 12.39
CA VAL A 609 7.98 -5.03 12.86
C VAL A 609 6.63 -5.70 12.63
N THR A 610 6.62 -6.79 11.85
CA THR A 610 5.45 -7.68 11.74
C THR A 610 5.73 -9.00 12.44
N CYS A 611 4.93 -9.33 13.45
CA CYS A 611 4.97 -10.60 14.15
C CYS A 611 3.86 -11.53 13.67
N THR A 612 4.23 -12.70 13.16
CA THR A 612 3.31 -13.73 12.68
C THR A 612 3.24 -14.87 13.70
N LEU A 613 2.06 -15.09 14.28
CA LEU A 613 1.77 -16.21 15.18
C LEU A 613 1.13 -17.35 14.36
N THR A 614 1.78 -18.50 14.31
CA THR A 614 1.34 -19.65 13.48
C THR A 614 0.75 -20.75 14.33
N ASN A 615 -0.53 -21.06 14.09
CA ASN A 615 -1.17 -22.24 14.67
C ASN A 615 -1.23 -23.36 13.66
N THR A 616 -0.68 -24.51 14.01
CA THR A 616 -0.76 -25.71 13.19
C THR A 616 -1.90 -26.60 13.69
N ALA A 617 -2.70 -27.12 12.77
CA ALA A 617 -3.70 -28.14 13.09
C ALA A 617 -3.03 -29.41 13.65
N ARG A 618 -3.52 -29.94 14.76
CA ARG A 618 -3.08 -31.20 15.34
C ARG A 618 -3.51 -32.36 14.43
N PRO A 619 -2.68 -33.39 14.22
CA PRO A 619 -3.14 -34.61 13.56
C PRO A 619 -4.19 -35.32 14.44
N GLY A 620 -5.08 -36.07 13.80
CA GLY A 620 -6.08 -36.90 14.49
C GLY A 620 -5.82 -38.39 14.33
N GLY A 621 -6.86 -39.18 14.54
CA GLY A 621 -6.82 -40.63 14.48
C GLY A 621 -8.20 -41.27 14.33
N VAL A 622 -8.22 -42.57 14.01
CA VAL A 622 -9.43 -43.39 13.90
C VAL A 622 -9.30 -44.61 14.81
N GLU A 623 -10.37 -44.92 15.55
CA GLU A 623 -10.41 -46.02 16.52
C GLU A 623 -11.65 -46.92 16.30
N TRP A 624 -11.51 -48.23 16.56
CA TRP A 624 -12.62 -49.19 16.53
C TRP A 624 -12.29 -50.47 17.30
N ASP A 625 -13.33 -51.19 17.71
CA ASP A 625 -13.20 -52.54 18.29
C ASP A 625 -13.85 -53.58 17.40
N LYS A 626 -13.36 -54.81 17.54
CA LYS A 626 -13.73 -55.96 16.75
C LYS A 626 -14.04 -57.14 17.66
N THR A 627 -15.22 -57.70 17.51
CA THR A 627 -15.69 -58.82 18.34
C THR A 627 -16.28 -59.95 17.50
N ASP A 628 -16.50 -61.08 18.15
CA ASP A 628 -17.27 -62.22 17.65
C ASP A 628 -18.77 -61.97 17.82
N ALA A 629 -19.54 -62.08 16.73
CA ALA A 629 -20.98 -61.80 16.73
C ALA A 629 -21.78 -62.70 17.70
N ALA A 630 -21.30 -63.92 17.97
CA ALA A 630 -22.03 -64.92 18.75
C ALA A 630 -21.94 -64.70 20.26
N ASN A 631 -20.81 -64.20 20.77
CA ASN A 631 -20.55 -64.08 22.21
C ASN A 631 -20.03 -62.70 22.66
N GLY A 632 -19.68 -61.80 21.73
CA GLY A 632 -19.19 -60.46 22.02
C GLY A 632 -17.76 -60.40 22.55
N GLU A 633 -17.01 -61.51 22.53
CA GLU A 633 -15.60 -61.52 22.94
C GLU A 633 -14.73 -60.76 21.92
N PRO A 634 -13.65 -60.09 22.36
CA PRO A 634 -12.70 -59.44 21.45
C PRO A 634 -12.13 -60.43 20.44
N LEU A 635 -12.10 -60.02 19.17
CA LEU A 635 -11.66 -60.86 18.07
C LEU A 635 -10.36 -60.33 17.48
N GLY A 636 -9.27 -60.90 17.99
CA GLY A 636 -7.90 -60.65 17.56
C GLY A 636 -7.55 -61.18 16.17
N GLY A 637 -6.45 -60.69 15.59
CA GLY A 637 -5.84 -61.21 14.36
C GLY A 637 -6.59 -60.86 13.07
N THR A 638 -7.44 -59.83 13.10
CA THR A 638 -8.07 -59.27 11.88
C THR A 638 -7.12 -58.30 11.17
N VAL A 639 -7.28 -58.16 9.84
CA VAL A 639 -6.54 -57.16 9.06
C VAL A 639 -7.54 -56.28 8.34
N TRP A 640 -7.34 -54.97 8.40
CA TRP A 640 -8.23 -53.96 7.82
C TRP A 640 -7.52 -53.17 6.74
N THR A 641 -8.24 -52.72 5.72
CA THR A 641 -7.74 -51.68 4.81
C THR A 641 -8.34 -50.34 5.19
N LEU A 642 -7.49 -49.41 5.64
CA LEU A 642 -7.85 -48.02 5.92
C LEU A 642 -7.46 -47.13 4.74
N THR A 643 -8.43 -46.40 4.19
CA THR A 643 -8.24 -45.47 3.06
C THR A 643 -8.73 -44.08 3.44
N GLY A 644 -7.96 -43.04 3.12
CA GLY A 644 -8.36 -41.65 3.39
C GLY A 644 -7.27 -40.64 3.02
N PRO A 645 -7.38 -39.38 3.46
CA PRO A 645 -6.48 -38.30 3.04
C PRO A 645 -4.99 -38.55 3.29
N SER A 646 -4.63 -39.20 4.41
CA SER A 646 -3.24 -39.57 4.72
C SER A 646 -2.73 -40.75 3.89
N HIS A 647 -3.65 -41.61 3.47
CA HIS A 647 -3.38 -42.89 2.82
C HIS A 647 -4.34 -43.10 1.64
N PRO A 648 -4.20 -42.32 0.54
CA PRO A 648 -5.16 -42.37 -0.57
C PRO A 648 -5.13 -43.70 -1.34
N GLY A 649 -4.00 -44.42 -1.29
CA GLY A 649 -3.88 -45.76 -1.87
C GLY A 649 -4.33 -46.90 -0.96
N GLY A 650 -4.78 -46.58 0.25
CA GLY A 650 -5.06 -47.56 1.31
C GLY A 650 -3.79 -48.05 2.02
N ILE A 651 -3.93 -48.37 3.30
CA ILE A 651 -2.93 -49.10 4.09
C ILE A 651 -3.59 -50.29 4.79
N ASP A 652 -2.81 -51.35 4.99
CA ASP A 652 -3.23 -52.47 5.82
C ASP A 652 -2.95 -52.15 7.30
N VAL A 653 -3.96 -52.31 8.12
CA VAL A 653 -3.90 -52.19 9.58
C VAL A 653 -4.08 -53.60 10.15
N GLU A 654 -2.95 -54.22 10.47
CA GLU A 654 -2.91 -55.50 11.19
C GLU A 654 -3.10 -55.25 12.69
N ASP A 655 -3.88 -56.10 13.34
CA ASP A 655 -4.12 -56.07 14.79
C ASP A 655 -2.81 -56.16 15.57
N CYS A 656 -2.55 -55.18 16.44
CA CYS A 656 -1.42 -55.24 17.33
C CYS A 656 -1.79 -55.93 18.65
N GLU A 657 -1.43 -57.20 18.79
CA GLU A 657 -1.57 -57.91 20.07
C GLU A 657 -0.25 -57.88 20.85
N ALA A 658 -0.18 -57.06 21.91
CA ALA A 658 1.03 -56.93 22.74
C ALA A 658 0.72 -56.64 24.22
N ASP A 659 1.73 -56.80 25.08
CA ASP A 659 1.61 -56.42 26.50
C ASP A 659 1.68 -54.89 26.71
N ASP A 660 2.19 -54.14 25.73
CA ASP A 660 2.43 -52.69 25.81
C ASP A 660 2.34 -52.02 24.44
N ALA A 661 1.76 -50.82 24.40
CA ALA A 661 1.52 -50.05 23.17
C ALA A 661 2.82 -49.67 22.44
N ALA A 662 3.96 -49.54 23.12
CA ALA A 662 5.23 -49.22 22.47
C ALA A 662 5.77 -50.38 21.60
N ALA A 663 5.27 -51.61 21.80
CA ALA A 663 5.58 -52.73 20.92
C ALA A 663 4.83 -52.66 19.57
N CYS A 664 3.78 -51.83 19.47
CA CYS A 664 2.98 -51.64 18.28
C CYS A 664 3.68 -50.74 17.25
N THR A 665 4.53 -51.36 16.44
CA THR A 665 5.31 -50.67 15.39
C THR A 665 4.52 -50.46 14.09
N GLY A 666 3.44 -51.22 13.88
CA GLY A 666 2.52 -51.09 12.73
C GLY A 666 1.57 -49.88 12.83
N PRO A 667 0.61 -49.74 11.90
CA PRO A 667 -0.35 -48.63 11.91
C PRO A 667 -1.28 -48.62 13.12
N ASP A 668 -1.64 -49.80 13.64
CA ASP A 668 -2.37 -49.95 14.88
C ASP A 668 -1.47 -49.64 16.09
N LYS A 669 -1.99 -48.84 17.03
CA LYS A 669 -1.31 -48.38 18.24
C LYS A 669 -1.98 -48.88 19.53
N ASP A 670 -3.11 -49.58 19.43
CA ASP A 670 -3.72 -50.23 20.58
C ASP A 670 -3.16 -51.66 20.71
N PRO A 671 -2.59 -52.05 21.88
CA PRO A 671 -2.02 -53.39 22.05
C PRO A 671 -3.06 -54.47 22.40
N ALA A 672 -4.33 -54.09 22.66
CA ALA A 672 -5.36 -55.03 23.06
C ALA A 672 -5.97 -55.76 21.85
N ALA A 673 -6.05 -57.10 21.93
CA ALA A 673 -6.60 -57.91 20.86
C ALA A 673 -8.01 -57.45 20.44
N GLY A 674 -8.19 -57.21 19.14
CA GLY A 674 -9.44 -56.74 18.58
C GLY A 674 -9.76 -55.26 18.83
N SER A 675 -8.87 -54.47 19.42
CA SER A 675 -9.01 -53.01 19.54
C SER A 675 -7.98 -52.33 18.65
N PHE A 676 -8.37 -51.27 17.97
CA PHE A 676 -7.53 -50.61 16.96
C PHE A 676 -7.48 -49.11 17.21
N ALA A 677 -6.27 -48.53 17.13
CA ALA A 677 -6.05 -47.09 17.19
C ALA A 677 -5.02 -46.62 16.17
N VAL A 678 -5.46 -45.95 15.10
CA VAL A 678 -4.57 -45.39 14.07
C VAL A 678 -4.44 -43.88 14.29
N THR A 679 -3.23 -43.42 14.65
CA THR A 679 -2.94 -42.00 14.97
C THR A 679 -2.12 -41.31 13.89
N GLY A 680 -1.95 -39.98 13.97
CA GLY A 680 -1.14 -39.22 13.02
C GLY A 680 -1.83 -38.93 11.69
N LEU A 681 -3.16 -39.03 11.65
CA LEU A 681 -3.96 -38.90 10.45
C LEU A 681 -4.34 -37.43 10.19
N LYS A 682 -4.19 -36.99 8.93
CA LYS A 682 -4.80 -35.76 8.42
C LYS A 682 -6.31 -35.78 8.56
N TRP A 683 -6.93 -34.61 8.70
CA TRP A 683 -8.37 -34.46 8.81
C TRP A 683 -9.06 -34.84 7.50
N GLY A 684 -10.25 -35.41 7.63
CA GLY A 684 -11.13 -35.83 6.55
C GLY A 684 -11.75 -37.20 6.84
N THR A 685 -12.47 -37.70 5.84
CA THR A 685 -13.20 -38.96 5.97
C THR A 685 -12.32 -40.14 5.62
N TYR A 686 -12.25 -41.10 6.54
CA TYR A 686 -11.59 -42.38 6.37
C TYR A 686 -12.62 -43.47 6.16
N THR A 687 -12.26 -44.42 5.31
CA THR A 687 -12.99 -45.65 5.05
C THR A 687 -12.19 -46.83 5.58
N VAL A 688 -12.84 -47.74 6.29
CA VAL A 688 -12.23 -48.95 6.85
C VAL A 688 -13.08 -50.16 6.42
N ILE A 689 -12.43 -51.15 5.82
CA ILE A 689 -13.03 -52.41 5.34
C ILE A 689 -12.18 -53.56 5.85
N GLU A 690 -12.78 -54.64 6.33
CA GLU A 690 -12.02 -55.83 6.71
C GLU A 690 -11.39 -56.44 5.46
N LYS A 691 -10.07 -56.62 5.48
CA LYS A 691 -9.31 -57.22 4.39
C LYS A 691 -9.22 -58.74 4.55
N SER A 692 -9.02 -59.20 5.78
CA SER A 692 -9.01 -60.63 6.10
C SER A 692 -9.51 -60.89 7.51
N ALA A 693 -10.42 -61.86 7.62
CA ALA A 693 -10.90 -62.39 8.88
C ALA A 693 -10.01 -63.56 9.38
N PRO A 694 -9.90 -63.76 10.70
CA PRO A 694 -9.17 -64.89 11.29
C PRO A 694 -9.82 -66.23 10.95
N GLN A 695 -9.07 -67.31 11.16
CA GLN A 695 -9.52 -68.66 10.85
C GLN A 695 -10.85 -68.98 11.55
N GLY A 696 -11.78 -69.56 10.79
CA GLY A 696 -13.11 -69.93 11.28
C GLY A 696 -14.16 -68.83 11.26
N TYR A 697 -13.83 -67.60 10.84
CA TYR A 697 -14.79 -66.50 10.68
C TYR A 697 -15.05 -66.18 9.21
N GLU A 698 -16.25 -65.66 8.93
CA GLU A 698 -16.58 -65.04 7.65
C GLU A 698 -15.96 -63.65 7.56
N LEU A 699 -15.56 -63.26 6.35
CA LEU A 699 -15.05 -61.92 6.08
C LEU A 699 -16.21 -60.92 6.10
N ASN A 700 -16.07 -59.84 6.86
CA ASN A 700 -17.02 -58.74 6.86
C ASN A 700 -16.66 -57.73 5.76
N GLU A 701 -17.34 -57.83 4.62
CA GLU A 701 -17.16 -56.91 3.47
C GLU A 701 -17.84 -55.54 3.67
N GLN A 702 -18.45 -55.27 4.83
CA GLN A 702 -19.08 -53.99 5.10
C GLN A 702 -18.03 -52.87 5.20
N GLN A 703 -18.37 -51.75 4.58
CA GLN A 703 -17.58 -50.53 4.64
C GLN A 703 -18.02 -49.64 5.80
N TYR A 704 -17.07 -49.22 6.62
CA TYR A 704 -17.27 -48.29 7.73
C TYR A 704 -16.57 -46.96 7.46
N THR A 705 -17.12 -45.87 7.98
CA THR A 705 -16.57 -44.53 7.78
C THR A 705 -16.44 -43.75 9.08
N ALA A 706 -15.30 -43.11 9.30
CA ALA A 706 -15.06 -42.14 10.38
C ALA A 706 -14.60 -40.82 9.76
N THR A 707 -14.93 -39.70 10.39
CA THR A 707 -14.44 -38.38 9.96
C THR A 707 -13.63 -37.76 11.07
N VAL A 708 -12.35 -37.50 10.77
CA VAL A 708 -11.41 -36.79 11.65
C VAL A 708 -11.50 -35.31 11.32
N ASN A 709 -11.78 -34.48 12.31
CA ASN A 709 -11.84 -33.02 12.17
C ASN A 709 -11.59 -32.31 13.50
N ASP A 710 -11.75 -30.99 13.55
CA ASP A 710 -11.50 -30.23 14.77
C ASP A 710 -12.52 -30.40 15.90
N ALA A 711 -13.71 -30.92 15.61
CA ALA A 711 -14.65 -31.33 16.65
C ALA A 711 -14.34 -32.75 17.15
N ASN A 712 -13.61 -33.55 16.36
CA ASN A 712 -13.40 -34.96 16.59
C ASN A 712 -12.02 -35.41 16.10
N LEU A 713 -10.98 -35.08 16.85
CA LEU A 713 -9.61 -35.49 16.52
C LEU A 713 -9.41 -37.01 16.67
N THR A 714 -10.17 -37.66 17.54
CA THR A 714 -10.13 -39.12 17.73
C THR A 714 -11.47 -39.71 17.30
N ALA A 715 -11.57 -40.06 16.01
CA ALA A 715 -12.84 -40.47 15.43
C ALA A 715 -13.09 -41.97 15.57
N ALA A 716 -14.11 -42.34 16.34
CA ALA A 716 -14.52 -43.74 16.46
C ALA A 716 -15.39 -44.20 15.26
N LEU A 717 -15.19 -45.42 14.79
CA LEU A 717 -16.15 -46.12 13.93
C LEU A 717 -17.35 -46.62 14.75
N PRO A 718 -18.44 -47.11 14.10
CA PRO A 718 -19.51 -47.82 14.76
C PRO A 718 -19.01 -49.14 15.40
N SER A 719 -18.50 -49.05 16.62
CA SER A 719 -17.92 -50.14 17.41
C SER A 719 -18.95 -50.77 18.37
N PRO A 720 -18.87 -52.08 18.69
CA PRO A 720 -17.97 -53.05 18.08
C PRO A 720 -18.45 -53.51 16.70
N ILE A 721 -17.51 -53.67 15.78
CA ILE A 721 -17.72 -54.35 14.50
C ILE A 721 -17.68 -55.86 14.78
N THR A 722 -18.48 -56.68 14.09
CA THR A 722 -18.57 -58.12 14.35
C THR A 722 -18.26 -58.97 13.13
N ASN A 723 -17.78 -60.21 13.35
CA ASN A 723 -17.75 -61.26 12.32
C ASN A 723 -18.60 -62.44 12.76
N GLU A 724 -19.27 -63.05 11.79
CA GLU A 724 -19.99 -64.29 11.98
C GLU A 724 -19.04 -65.48 11.91
N ARG A 725 -19.28 -66.49 12.75
CA ARG A 725 -18.53 -67.75 12.71
C ARG A 725 -18.94 -68.55 11.47
N LYS A 726 -17.98 -69.11 10.74
CA LYS A 726 -18.23 -70.09 9.68
C LYS A 726 -18.92 -71.32 10.24
N THR A 727 -19.90 -71.85 9.50
CA THR A 727 -20.47 -73.17 9.79
C THR A 727 -19.60 -74.28 9.21
N ALA A 728 -19.78 -75.52 9.66
CA ALA A 728 -19.15 -76.70 9.06
C ALA A 728 -20.20 -77.68 8.52
N ALA A 729 -19.74 -78.62 7.71
CA ALA A 729 -20.51 -79.79 7.33
C ALA A 729 -19.93 -81.05 7.99
N VAL A 730 -20.76 -82.07 8.22
CA VAL A 730 -20.33 -83.36 8.75
C VAL A 730 -20.80 -84.44 7.79
N ALA A 731 -19.88 -85.31 7.37
CA ALA A 731 -20.15 -86.39 6.45
C ALA A 731 -19.78 -87.75 7.06
N TRP A 732 -20.51 -88.78 6.69
CA TRP A 732 -20.19 -90.17 7.03
C TRP A 732 -20.82 -91.12 6.01
N SER A 733 -20.39 -92.38 6.00
CA SER A 733 -21.03 -93.41 5.18
C SER A 733 -21.44 -94.62 6.01
N LYS A 734 -22.45 -95.34 5.56
CA LYS A 734 -22.95 -96.58 6.15
C LYS A 734 -22.67 -97.73 5.21
N VAL A 735 -21.95 -98.74 5.71
CA VAL A 735 -21.56 -99.91 4.91
C VAL A 735 -21.88 -101.23 5.61
N ALA A 736 -21.97 -102.30 4.83
CA ALA A 736 -21.94 -103.67 5.32
C ALA A 736 -20.50 -104.12 5.61
N ALA A 737 -20.34 -105.29 6.21
CA ALA A 737 -19.02 -105.85 6.55
C ALA A 737 -18.12 -106.08 5.32
N ASP A 738 -18.69 -106.21 4.12
CA ASP A 738 -17.96 -106.35 2.85
C ASP A 738 -17.66 -105.00 2.15
N GLY A 739 -18.05 -103.89 2.76
CA GLY A 739 -17.85 -102.53 2.23
C GLY A 739 -18.94 -102.07 1.24
N SER A 740 -19.98 -102.87 0.98
CA SER A 740 -21.11 -102.42 0.17
C SER A 740 -21.92 -101.32 0.88
N PRO A 741 -22.39 -100.29 0.17
CA PRO A 741 -23.16 -99.19 0.78
C PRO A 741 -24.51 -99.69 1.28
N LEU A 742 -24.95 -99.16 2.42
CA LEU A 742 -26.22 -99.48 3.03
C LEU A 742 -27.13 -98.26 3.11
N GLY A 743 -28.13 -98.24 2.24
CA GLY A 743 -29.18 -97.24 2.28
C GLY A 743 -30.21 -97.47 3.37
N ASP A 744 -31.13 -96.52 3.54
CA ASP A 744 -32.26 -96.51 4.49
C ASP A 744 -31.87 -96.53 5.98
N SER A 745 -30.60 -96.29 6.34
CA SER A 745 -30.23 -96.05 7.74
C SER A 745 -30.70 -94.66 8.18
N GLN A 746 -31.19 -94.55 9.42
CA GLN A 746 -31.52 -93.25 10.02
C GLN A 746 -30.58 -92.95 11.17
N TRP A 747 -30.23 -91.67 11.31
CA TRP A 747 -29.30 -91.17 12.32
C TRP A 747 -29.93 -90.05 13.13
N THR A 748 -29.41 -89.83 14.34
CA THR A 748 -29.74 -88.67 15.17
C THR A 748 -28.45 -87.89 15.43
N LEU A 749 -28.42 -86.63 15.03
CA LEU A 749 -27.34 -85.68 15.32
C LEU A 749 -27.81 -84.70 16.39
N THR A 750 -27.19 -84.73 17.57
CA THR A 750 -27.62 -83.94 18.74
C THR A 750 -26.55 -82.93 19.12
N PRO A 751 -26.81 -81.61 19.07
CA PRO A 751 -25.90 -80.61 19.63
C PRO A 751 -25.88 -80.75 21.16
N THR A 752 -24.70 -80.97 21.75
CA THR A 752 -24.50 -81.18 23.19
C THR A 752 -23.87 -79.97 23.89
N ASP A 753 -23.10 -79.16 23.18
CA ASP A 753 -22.52 -77.91 23.70
C ASP A 753 -22.29 -76.88 22.57
N PRO A 754 -23.10 -75.81 22.46
CA PRO A 754 -24.29 -75.55 23.27
C PRO A 754 -25.38 -76.60 23.01
N ALA A 755 -26.13 -76.97 24.05
CA ALA A 755 -27.21 -77.95 23.92
C ALA A 755 -28.32 -77.42 23.00
N GLY A 756 -28.73 -78.24 22.02
CA GLY A 756 -29.71 -77.86 21.00
C GLY A 756 -30.68 -78.98 20.64
N GLU A 757 -31.55 -78.71 19.68
CA GLU A 757 -32.52 -79.71 19.20
C GLU A 757 -31.83 -80.80 18.38
N ALA A 758 -32.17 -82.06 18.66
CA ALA A 758 -31.64 -83.20 17.92
C ALA A 758 -32.27 -83.29 16.53
N VAL A 759 -31.43 -83.41 15.50
CA VAL A 759 -31.83 -83.53 14.09
C VAL A 759 -31.86 -85.00 13.71
N SER A 760 -33.00 -85.47 13.16
CA SER A 760 -33.10 -86.81 12.57
C SER A 760 -32.66 -86.74 11.11
N VAL A 761 -31.64 -87.51 10.74
CA VAL A 761 -31.06 -87.56 9.40
C VAL A 761 -31.44 -88.88 8.75
N GLU A 762 -32.22 -88.82 7.68
CA GLU A 762 -32.62 -89.99 6.88
C GLU A 762 -31.80 -90.00 5.58
N ASP A 763 -31.41 -91.19 5.13
CA ASP A 763 -30.61 -91.40 3.91
C ASP A 763 -31.29 -90.81 2.68
N CYS A 764 -30.63 -89.88 2.01
CA CYS A 764 -31.12 -89.34 0.75
C CYS A 764 -30.56 -90.15 -0.44
N ALA A 765 -31.29 -91.16 -0.89
CA ALA A 765 -30.97 -91.86 -2.13
C ALA A 765 -31.64 -91.18 -3.34
N ALA A 766 -30.88 -90.42 -4.13
CA ALA A 766 -31.39 -89.71 -5.30
C ALA A 766 -30.39 -89.67 -6.47
N ASP A 767 -30.85 -89.27 -7.66
CA ASP A 767 -30.00 -89.12 -8.84
C ASP A 767 -29.10 -87.86 -8.77
N ASP A 768 -29.48 -86.87 -7.96
CA ASP A 768 -28.73 -85.63 -7.74
C ASP A 768 -29.00 -85.03 -6.35
N ALA A 769 -28.05 -84.20 -5.87
CA ALA A 769 -28.09 -83.60 -4.54
C ALA A 769 -29.22 -82.57 -4.35
N ALA A 770 -29.72 -81.96 -5.43
CA ALA A 770 -30.80 -80.96 -5.33
C ALA A 770 -32.15 -81.61 -4.99
N ALA A 771 -32.31 -82.90 -5.28
CA ALA A 771 -33.46 -83.69 -4.83
C ALA A 771 -33.46 -83.96 -3.30
N CYS A 772 -32.35 -83.71 -2.60
CA CYS A 772 -32.21 -83.93 -1.16
C CYS A 772 -32.71 -82.73 -0.34
N THR A 773 -34.01 -82.70 -0.09
CA THR A 773 -34.65 -81.63 0.71
C THR A 773 -34.54 -81.81 2.22
N GLY A 774 -34.16 -83.01 2.69
CA GLY A 774 -33.95 -83.33 4.11
C GLY A 774 -32.60 -82.85 4.67
N PRO A 775 -32.25 -83.19 5.92
CA PRO A 775 -30.98 -82.82 6.54
C PRO A 775 -29.75 -83.44 5.85
N ASP A 776 -29.90 -84.60 5.24
CA ASP A 776 -28.88 -85.21 4.40
C ASP A 776 -28.83 -84.54 3.03
N LYS A 777 -27.63 -84.13 2.60
CA LYS A 777 -27.34 -83.46 1.33
C LYS A 777 -26.52 -84.32 0.37
N ASP A 778 -26.17 -85.55 0.74
CA ASP A 778 -25.49 -86.49 -0.16
C ASP A 778 -26.53 -87.39 -0.86
N PRO A 779 -26.61 -87.41 -2.20
CA PRO A 779 -27.58 -88.23 -2.93
C PRO A 779 -27.17 -89.71 -3.05
N ALA A 780 -25.93 -90.06 -2.71
CA ALA A 780 -25.42 -91.41 -2.86
C ALA A 780 -25.96 -92.34 -1.76
N VAL A 781 -26.51 -93.49 -2.17
CA VAL A 781 -27.05 -94.51 -1.25
C VAL A 781 -26.05 -94.82 -0.13
N GLY A 782 -26.47 -94.64 1.12
CA GLY A 782 -25.66 -94.95 2.30
C GLY A 782 -24.54 -93.95 2.57
N SER A 783 -24.50 -92.80 1.91
CA SER A 783 -23.62 -91.68 2.24
C SER A 783 -24.46 -90.54 2.82
N PHE A 784 -23.90 -89.82 3.77
CA PHE A 784 -24.60 -88.75 4.48
C PHE A 784 -23.74 -87.50 4.52
N ARG A 785 -24.37 -86.34 4.34
CA ARG A 785 -23.71 -85.03 4.54
C ARG A 785 -24.68 -84.00 5.10
N VAL A 786 -24.44 -83.55 6.32
CA VAL A 786 -25.23 -82.50 6.97
C VAL A 786 -24.45 -81.19 6.93
N GLU A 787 -25.03 -80.14 6.35
CA GLU A 787 -24.43 -78.81 6.22
C GLU A 787 -24.95 -77.81 7.27
N GLY A 788 -24.27 -76.67 7.41
CA GLY A 788 -24.78 -75.52 8.17
C GLY A 788 -24.68 -75.67 9.70
N LEU A 789 -23.80 -76.55 10.19
CA LEU A 789 -23.64 -76.80 11.62
C LEU A 789 -22.79 -75.71 12.28
N THR A 790 -23.33 -75.07 13.32
CA THR A 790 -22.64 -74.03 14.09
C THR A 790 -21.54 -74.63 14.96
N TRP A 791 -20.63 -73.79 15.45
CA TRP A 791 -19.59 -74.22 16.38
C TRP A 791 -20.19 -74.85 17.63
N GLY A 792 -19.53 -75.89 18.12
CA GLY A 792 -20.00 -76.67 19.25
C GLY A 792 -19.64 -78.14 19.16
N VAL A 793 -20.14 -78.91 20.11
CA VAL A 793 -19.97 -80.36 20.19
C VAL A 793 -21.30 -81.03 19.84
N TYR A 794 -21.26 -82.08 19.03
CA TYR A 794 -22.41 -82.85 18.58
C TYR A 794 -22.20 -84.35 18.86
N GLU A 795 -23.26 -85.07 19.19
CA GLU A 795 -23.30 -86.52 19.23
C GLU A 795 -24.10 -87.08 18.03
N LEU A 796 -23.48 -87.96 17.24
CA LEU A 796 -24.11 -88.72 16.16
C LEU A 796 -24.35 -90.17 16.62
N LYS A 797 -25.60 -90.64 16.54
CA LYS A 797 -26.03 -92.01 16.89
C LYS A 797 -26.91 -92.60 15.80
N GLU A 798 -26.73 -93.88 15.48
CA GLU A 798 -27.67 -94.58 14.59
C GLU A 798 -29.01 -94.71 15.31
N LYS A 799 -30.09 -94.26 14.66
CA LYS A 799 -31.45 -94.27 15.18
C LYS A 799 -32.18 -95.54 14.77
N SER A 800 -32.01 -95.96 13.51
CA SER A 800 -32.52 -97.23 12.99
C SER A 800 -31.57 -97.81 11.95
N ALA A 801 -31.26 -99.09 12.08
CA ALA A 801 -30.47 -99.82 11.11
C ALA A 801 -31.28 -100.18 9.85
N PRO A 802 -30.63 -100.33 8.69
CA PRO A 802 -31.23 -100.87 7.48
C PRO A 802 -31.86 -102.26 7.71
N ALA A 803 -32.88 -102.60 6.91
CA ALA A 803 -33.59 -103.88 7.06
C ALA A 803 -32.62 -105.08 6.94
N GLY A 804 -32.64 -105.96 7.96
CA GLY A 804 -31.77 -107.14 8.03
C GLY A 804 -30.45 -106.93 8.79
N TYR A 805 -30.17 -105.72 9.28
CA TYR A 805 -28.96 -105.37 10.03
C TYR A 805 -29.25 -105.01 11.50
N ILE A 806 -28.24 -105.18 12.36
CA ILE A 806 -28.29 -104.87 13.79
C ILE A 806 -28.03 -103.37 14.00
N LEU A 807 -28.90 -102.70 14.78
CA LEU A 807 -28.71 -101.30 15.22
C LEU A 807 -27.43 -101.15 16.04
N SER A 808 -26.54 -100.26 15.59
CA SER A 808 -25.36 -99.83 16.34
C SER A 808 -25.75 -99.00 17.56
N ARG A 809 -25.07 -99.25 18.69
CA ARG A 809 -25.15 -98.42 19.90
C ARG A 809 -23.94 -97.49 20.06
N ALA A 810 -23.06 -97.45 19.06
CA ALA A 810 -21.92 -96.57 19.07
C ALA A 810 -22.37 -95.10 19.03
N THR A 811 -21.60 -94.25 19.69
CA THR A 811 -21.83 -92.81 19.72
C THR A 811 -20.58 -92.14 19.19
N HIS A 812 -20.76 -91.21 18.27
CA HIS A 812 -19.67 -90.51 17.61
C HIS A 812 -19.74 -89.03 17.97
N GLU A 813 -18.70 -88.51 18.62
CA GLU A 813 -18.56 -87.09 18.93
C GLU A 813 -18.02 -86.34 17.71
N VAL A 814 -18.60 -85.17 17.44
CA VAL A 814 -18.13 -84.24 16.40
C VAL A 814 -17.96 -82.87 17.03
N ARG A 815 -16.73 -82.33 17.01
CA ARG A 815 -16.43 -80.98 17.50
C ARG A 815 -16.23 -80.05 16.30
N ILE A 816 -16.98 -78.95 16.27
CA ILE A 816 -16.87 -77.87 15.29
C ILE A 816 -16.29 -76.66 16.01
N GLU A 817 -15.13 -76.18 15.54
CA GLU A 817 -14.34 -75.10 16.12
C GLU A 817 -13.64 -74.30 15.01
N ALA A 818 -12.92 -73.22 15.36
CA ALA A 818 -12.24 -72.36 14.40
C ALA A 818 -11.41 -73.13 13.36
N ALA A 819 -10.67 -74.14 13.81
CA ALA A 819 -9.73 -74.90 12.99
C ALA A 819 -10.39 -75.71 11.85
N ASN A 820 -11.65 -76.12 12.00
CA ASN A 820 -12.36 -76.98 11.04
C ASN A 820 -13.64 -76.35 10.48
N ALA A 821 -14.03 -75.16 10.95
CA ALA A 821 -15.11 -74.38 10.39
C ALA A 821 -14.86 -74.03 8.90
N GLY A 822 -15.93 -74.05 8.08
CA GLY A 822 -15.85 -73.89 6.63
C GLY A 822 -15.41 -75.15 5.86
N THR A 823 -15.21 -76.28 6.55
CA THR A 823 -14.83 -77.56 5.92
C THR A 823 -15.90 -78.63 6.13
N THR A 824 -15.73 -79.78 5.47
CA THR A 824 -16.52 -80.98 5.77
C THR A 824 -15.71 -81.93 6.65
N ILE A 825 -16.20 -82.20 7.86
CA ILE A 825 -15.63 -83.18 8.78
C ILE A 825 -16.12 -84.57 8.35
N ASP A 826 -15.24 -85.36 7.76
CA ASP A 826 -15.53 -86.74 7.37
C ASP A 826 -15.25 -87.70 8.53
N LEU A 827 -16.29 -88.38 9.02
CA LEU A 827 -16.20 -89.38 10.09
C LEU A 827 -15.84 -90.77 9.57
N GLY A 828 -15.75 -90.94 8.24
CA GLY A 828 -15.49 -92.22 7.58
C GLY A 828 -16.72 -93.12 7.50
N SER A 829 -16.47 -94.42 7.33
CA SER A 829 -17.51 -95.43 7.15
C SER A 829 -17.86 -96.15 8.45
N PHE A 830 -19.15 -96.24 8.77
CA PHE A 830 -19.68 -97.01 9.89
C PHE A 830 -20.29 -98.34 9.41
N THR A 831 -19.77 -99.46 9.91
CA THR A 831 -20.20 -100.82 9.53
C THR A 831 -21.38 -101.32 10.37
N ASN A 832 -22.37 -102.00 9.76
CA ASN A 832 -23.37 -102.78 10.51
C ASN A 832 -23.21 -104.27 10.25
N ASP A 833 -23.48 -105.06 11.27
CA ASP A 833 -23.54 -106.51 11.20
C ASP A 833 -24.92 -106.98 10.76
N MET A 834 -24.96 -107.97 9.86
CA MET A 834 -26.20 -108.60 9.39
C MET A 834 -26.73 -109.57 10.45
N HIS A 835 -28.06 -109.71 10.57
CA HIS A 835 -28.65 -110.78 11.38
C HIS A 835 -28.23 -112.17 10.87
N ASN A 836 -27.62 -112.97 11.75
CA ASN A 836 -27.18 -114.33 11.41
C ASN A 836 -28.38 -115.20 10.95
N PRO A 837 -28.32 -115.89 9.79
CA PRO A 837 -29.40 -116.77 9.36
C PRO A 837 -29.51 -118.00 10.26
N LEU A 838 -30.72 -118.26 10.77
CA LEU A 838 -31.04 -119.40 11.63
C LEU A 838 -30.95 -120.73 10.84
N VAL A 839 -30.04 -121.65 11.22
CA VAL A 839 -29.94 -123.00 10.63
C VAL A 839 -30.60 -124.03 11.56
N VAL A 840 -31.66 -124.70 11.09
CA VAL A 840 -32.39 -125.76 11.81
C VAL A 840 -32.02 -127.13 11.22
N PRO A 841 -31.69 -128.18 12.02
CA PRO A 841 -31.33 -129.49 11.49
C PRO A 841 -32.57 -130.37 11.27
N LEU A 842 -32.63 -131.14 10.17
CA LEU A 842 -33.67 -132.15 9.93
C LEU A 842 -33.08 -133.57 9.85
N THR A 843 -33.61 -134.48 10.67
CA THR A 843 -33.43 -135.94 10.63
C THR A 843 -34.34 -136.57 9.56
N GLY A 844 -33.92 -137.68 8.95
CA GLY A 844 -34.39 -138.18 7.65
C GLY A 844 -35.71 -138.98 7.57
N GLY A 845 -36.17 -139.22 6.34
CA GLY A 845 -37.22 -140.18 6.00
C GLY A 845 -38.00 -139.91 4.70
N GLN A 846 -37.68 -140.67 3.65
CA GLN A 846 -38.32 -140.86 2.32
C GLN A 846 -39.66 -140.15 2.02
N SER A 847 -39.63 -139.17 1.09
CA SER A 847 -40.75 -138.82 0.20
C SER A 847 -40.32 -138.15 -1.12
N ALA A 848 -39.04 -138.25 -1.49
CA ALA A 848 -38.46 -137.74 -2.74
C ALA A 848 -39.01 -138.41 -4.03
N GLN A 849 -40.00 -139.30 -3.92
CA GLN A 849 -40.70 -139.91 -5.06
C GLN A 849 -42.16 -139.45 -5.22
N LEU A 850 -42.72 -138.65 -4.30
CA LEU A 850 -44.12 -138.18 -4.41
C LEU A 850 -44.26 -136.88 -5.22
N PHE A 851 -43.21 -136.05 -5.30
CA PHE A 851 -43.21 -134.83 -6.13
C PHE A 851 -42.93 -135.10 -7.62
N ALA A 852 -42.27 -136.22 -7.95
CA ALA A 852 -42.07 -136.65 -9.34
C ALA A 852 -43.37 -137.14 -10.02
N LEU A 853 -44.38 -137.57 -9.25
CA LEU A 853 -45.67 -138.06 -9.75
C LEU A 853 -46.74 -136.96 -9.89
N ILE A 854 -46.64 -135.86 -9.16
CA ILE A 854 -47.61 -134.74 -9.27
C ILE A 854 -47.15 -133.70 -10.30
N GLY A 855 -45.83 -133.52 -10.51
CA GLY A 855 -45.28 -132.68 -11.59
C GLY A 855 -45.44 -133.28 -13.00
N GLY A 856 -45.45 -134.62 -13.13
CA GLY A 856 -45.64 -135.30 -14.41
C GLY A 856 -47.07 -135.20 -14.96
N VAL A 857 -48.08 -135.09 -14.09
CA VAL A 857 -49.51 -135.02 -14.49
C VAL A 857 -49.90 -133.62 -14.99
N LEU A 858 -49.23 -132.56 -14.53
CA LEU A 858 -49.46 -131.18 -15.00
C LEU A 858 -48.72 -130.86 -16.32
N LEU A 859 -47.64 -131.57 -16.65
CA LEU A 859 -46.93 -131.42 -17.94
C LEU A 859 -47.58 -132.20 -19.10
N VAL A 860 -48.31 -133.28 -18.82
CA VAL A 860 -49.09 -134.02 -19.84
C VAL A 860 -50.43 -133.34 -20.15
N ALA A 861 -51.03 -132.64 -19.17
CA ALA A 861 -52.25 -131.86 -19.40
C ALA A 861 -52.02 -130.60 -20.28
N GLY A 862 -50.81 -130.03 -20.28
CA GLY A 862 -50.43 -128.90 -21.13
C GLY A 862 -50.08 -129.28 -22.59
N SER A 863 -49.72 -130.53 -22.86
CA SER A 863 -49.35 -131.00 -24.20
C SER A 863 -50.56 -131.45 -25.05
N VAL A 864 -51.72 -131.72 -24.44
CA VAL A 864 -52.97 -132.09 -25.15
C VAL A 864 -53.75 -130.85 -25.64
N THR A 865 -53.58 -129.68 -25.02
CA THR A 865 -54.23 -128.41 -25.42
C THR A 865 -53.44 -127.59 -26.44
N ALA A 866 -52.13 -127.82 -26.59
CA ALA A 866 -51.27 -127.06 -27.51
C ALA A 866 -51.33 -127.51 -28.98
N ALA A 867 -51.75 -128.73 -29.32
CA ALA A 867 -51.61 -129.19 -30.71
C ALA A 867 -52.74 -130.09 -31.26
N ALA A 868 -53.86 -130.19 -30.53
CA ALA A 868 -55.18 -130.15 -31.17
C ALA A 868 -55.35 -128.87 -32.06
N ARG A 869 -54.47 -127.87 -31.93
CA ARG A 869 -54.25 -126.77 -32.88
C ARG A 869 -53.43 -127.12 -34.14
N ARG A 870 -52.70 -128.26 -34.17
CA ARG A 870 -51.91 -128.72 -35.33
C ARG A 870 -52.64 -129.76 -36.20
N TYR A 871 -53.77 -130.31 -35.75
CA TYR A 871 -54.58 -131.29 -36.50
C TYR A 871 -55.82 -130.69 -37.23
N ARG A 872 -56.05 -129.37 -37.20
CA ARG A 872 -57.19 -128.73 -37.91
C ARG A 872 -56.83 -127.70 -39.00
N ARG A 873 -55.55 -127.58 -39.38
CA ARG A 873 -55.10 -126.73 -40.51
C ARG A 873 -54.02 -127.42 -41.35
N SER A 874 -54.38 -128.43 -42.14
CA SER A 874 -53.84 -128.68 -43.50
C SER A 874 -54.31 -130.02 -44.10
N THR A 875 -55.62 -130.16 -44.32
CA THR A 875 -56.13 -131.04 -45.40
C THR A 875 -57.14 -130.25 -46.23
N ARG A 876 -56.89 -130.20 -47.55
CA ARG A 876 -57.65 -129.56 -48.66
C ARG A 876 -57.55 -128.03 -48.71
N GLY A 877 -56.99 -127.37 -49.72
CA GLY A 877 -56.59 -127.75 -51.08
C GLY A 877 -57.47 -127.08 -52.14
N GLY A 878 -56.85 -126.37 -53.09
CA GLY A 878 -57.33 -126.25 -54.47
C GLY A 878 -57.97 -124.92 -54.93
N ASP A 879 -57.21 -124.19 -55.75
CA ASP A 879 -57.54 -123.49 -57.01
C ASP A 879 -58.75 -122.54 -57.16
N ALA A 880 -58.48 -121.32 -57.67
CA ALA A 880 -58.93 -120.88 -59.01
C ALA A 880 -58.54 -119.42 -59.34
N ALA A 881 -58.20 -119.23 -60.63
CA ALA A 881 -58.15 -118.02 -61.46
C ALA A 881 -56.94 -117.07 -61.33
#